data_AF-A0A9D1EA65-F1
#
_entry.id   AF-A0A9D1EA65-F1
#
_cell.length_a   1.000
_cell.length_b   1.000
_cell.length_c   1.000
_cell.angle_alpha   90.00
_cell.angle_beta   90.00
_cell.angle_gamma   90.00
#
_symmetry.space_group_name_H-M   'P 1'
#
loop_
_entity.id
_entity.type
_entity.pdbx_description
1 polymer ?
#
loop_
_entity_poly.entity_id
_entity_poly.type
_entity_poly.pdbx_seq_one_letter_code
_entity_poly.pdbx_strand_id
1 'polypeptide(L)'
;MLRLSLMTMSMFIPVIIKIKMEQDMEDALELYGEMLDLAADAGFEAVDVTSMELDMIGKETVKEYLEARGLKVSSLIYSNQFASTDEEKCREIVEGGKNAVEQAIYLETKVLMLVPQVHEGIEQFSAEEVQRALIGNLTPVTAYAVEKGIHSVIEDTPDLRLHLCRAEDLARVVDAIPGQEVVYDSGNMVLVDEDPIKYYERFAQKTAHIHLKDMMEVPETARFADTAEDGRKMTGAPSGTGMLAEAFPALMERIRENGYDGYLTVEFAKDEELGYPDSLKRAKTYFDRIISDSEISVRPFFDSLEMREDRENGHCYGIYMREALQAFAAKGTKQTAGEVYETFLDCYKHTLSGDDNFVDLLDTLRGYEENAALLIDKQRDHYVHSVNVFLLGIRIYQNSENFRKATAQFLGQKGELSFSGVQEEFFFRWGMAALFHDIGYPVEITNNQIRKFIRTVLADEKRDAEPYIGYHKEDCLTELPCRDQKLNFTAMLSRHIADTLDVREDLLENTLAGFVADMQSNGHVDHGYYSALALLQHYGFMAEGDGASAKIYREAVLDAASAILLHNYYKHVLQKPPFALPPLSAERHPIGYLLILCDELQEWNRQAYGIEDKKKVHAADCKIRMDAGCLKVHYVTYGGVLAEDFCAKKERTLRQLLVLDNIFPGGVTVSATTRSDILLSDIRSDREKLPRPFLENVEKLSRRIHERYNEAQRASHPDRELQYPDWESLSDDLKYSNIRQARAYFGYLQAAGMYAAPEGDAGQEVLEFPPELTEALARKEHESWIAERTDNGWKYGAEKDVQKKLSPYLIPYDELPEDVRQMDRDAIDNILPLFHEIGLRVYRMR
;
A
#
# COMPACT_ATOMS: atom_id res chain seq x y z
N MET A 1 -5.53 10.19 5.46
CA MET A 1 -4.36 9.28 5.40
C MET A 1 -3.33 9.85 6.34
N LEU A 2 -2.78 9.06 7.26
CA LEU A 2 -1.75 9.53 8.19
C LEU A 2 -0.51 9.93 7.39
N ARG A 3 0.06 11.10 7.69
CA ARG A 3 1.20 11.68 6.96
C ARG A 3 2.41 11.71 7.87
N LEU A 4 3.58 11.36 7.35
CA LEU A 4 4.82 11.44 8.12
C LEU A 4 5.51 12.80 7.95
N SER A 5 6.02 13.34 9.05
CA SER A 5 6.99 14.43 9.04
C SER A 5 8.22 14.07 9.89
N LEU A 6 9.23 14.93 9.92
CA LEU A 6 10.48 14.68 10.64
C LEU A 6 10.81 15.83 11.59
N MET A 7 11.18 15.52 12.83
CA MET A 7 11.77 16.50 13.74
C MET A 7 13.26 16.60 13.49
N THR A 8 13.72 17.77 13.02
CA THR A 8 15.10 18.00 12.55
C THR A 8 16.03 18.53 13.64
N MET A 9 15.55 18.70 14.88
CA MET A 9 16.30 19.40 15.94
C MET A 9 17.66 18.80 16.28
N SER A 10 17.77 17.47 16.34
CA SER A 10 19.05 16.80 16.57
C SER A 10 20.03 17.03 15.40
N MET A 11 19.51 17.14 14.18
CA MET A 11 20.26 17.41 12.96
C MET A 11 20.65 18.89 12.81
N PHE A 12 19.96 19.79 13.52
CA PHE A 12 20.22 21.23 13.50
C PHE A 12 21.37 21.66 14.42
N ILE A 13 21.76 20.82 15.40
CA ILE A 13 22.85 21.10 16.35
C ILE A 13 24.17 21.52 15.67
N PRO A 14 24.67 20.85 14.61
CA PRO A 14 25.88 21.27 13.90
C PRO A 14 25.77 22.68 13.30
N VAL A 15 24.58 23.07 12.81
CA VAL A 15 24.33 24.41 12.27
C VAL A 15 24.43 25.45 13.39
N ILE A 16 23.85 25.16 14.56
CA ILE A 16 23.96 26.02 15.75
C ILE A 16 25.43 26.24 16.13
N ILE A 17 26.24 25.18 16.12
CA ILE A 17 27.67 25.26 16.46
C ILE A 17 28.40 26.19 15.48
N LYS A 18 28.17 26.04 14.18
CA LYS A 18 28.77 26.93 13.15
C LYS A 18 28.41 28.39 13.36
N ILE A 19 27.14 28.69 13.62
CA ILE A 19 26.67 30.07 13.83
C ILE A 19 27.22 30.66 15.13
N LYS A 20 27.04 29.95 16.27
CA LYS A 20 27.34 30.52 17.60
C LYS A 20 28.79 30.43 18.01
N MET A 21 29.48 29.34 17.64
CA MET A 21 30.85 29.08 18.10
C MET A 21 31.89 29.49 17.07
N GLU A 22 31.62 29.23 15.79
CA GLU A 22 32.58 29.46 14.70
C GLU A 22 32.33 30.78 13.96
N GLN A 23 31.14 31.39 14.15
CA GLN A 23 30.71 32.61 13.44
C GLN A 23 30.77 32.48 11.91
N ASP A 24 30.56 31.26 11.41
CA ASP A 24 30.62 30.94 9.99
C ASP A 24 29.21 30.69 9.46
N MET A 25 28.63 31.74 8.86
CA MET A 25 27.27 31.67 8.31
C MET A 25 27.22 30.94 6.97
N GLU A 26 28.31 30.93 6.20
CA GLU A 26 28.35 30.28 4.88
C GLU A 26 28.31 28.75 5.07
N ASP A 27 29.20 28.22 5.90
CA ASP A 27 29.20 26.80 6.28
C ASP A 27 27.89 26.39 6.98
N ALA A 28 27.33 27.26 7.84
CA ALA A 28 26.08 26.98 8.53
C ALA A 28 24.90 26.81 7.55
N LEU A 29 24.81 27.67 6.54
CA LEU A 29 23.77 27.59 5.52
C LEU A 29 23.96 26.39 4.58
N GLU A 30 25.19 25.98 4.31
CA GLU A 30 25.47 24.74 3.59
C GLU A 30 24.98 23.53 4.39
N LEU A 31 25.36 23.42 5.66
CA LEU A 31 24.90 22.34 6.55
C LEU A 31 23.37 22.33 6.75
N TYR A 32 22.74 23.51 6.84
CA TYR A 32 21.28 23.62 6.91
C TYR A 32 20.62 23.09 5.62
N GLY A 33 21.21 23.42 4.46
CA GLY A 33 20.81 22.88 3.17
C GLY A 33 20.92 21.36 3.11
N GLU A 34 22.07 20.80 3.53
CA GLU A 34 22.31 19.36 3.56
C GLU A 34 21.34 18.63 4.50
N MET A 35 21.07 19.21 5.67
CA MET A 35 20.10 18.68 6.63
C MET A 35 18.72 18.51 6.00
N LEU A 36 18.24 19.52 5.28
CA LEU A 36 16.93 19.48 4.62
C LEU A 36 16.95 18.57 3.38
N ASP A 37 18.07 18.49 2.65
CA ASP A 37 18.24 17.52 1.56
C ASP A 37 18.09 16.09 2.08
N LEU A 38 18.69 15.76 3.23
CA LEU A 38 18.54 14.44 3.85
C LEU A 38 17.08 14.11 4.18
N ALA A 39 16.31 15.07 4.70
CA ALA A 39 14.90 14.87 5.00
C ALA A 39 14.07 14.63 3.73
N ALA A 40 14.29 15.45 2.69
CA ALA A 40 13.59 15.34 1.42
C ALA A 40 13.96 14.05 0.66
N ASP A 41 15.26 13.69 0.61
CA ASP A 41 15.77 12.47 -0.05
C ASP A 41 15.32 11.20 0.67
N ALA A 42 15.10 11.27 1.98
CA ALA A 42 14.48 10.18 2.73
C ALA A 42 12.99 10.04 2.41
N GLY A 43 12.34 11.07 1.86
CA GLY A 43 10.94 11.06 1.43
C GLY A 43 9.95 11.63 2.45
N PHE A 44 10.39 12.47 3.39
CA PHE A 44 9.49 13.21 4.26
C PHE A 44 8.84 14.37 3.50
N GLU A 45 7.54 14.59 3.72
CA GLU A 45 6.79 15.67 3.07
C GLU A 45 6.79 16.97 3.88
N ALA A 46 7.13 16.87 5.17
CA ALA A 46 7.16 17.99 6.09
C ALA A 46 8.23 17.79 7.16
N VAL A 47 8.64 18.90 7.79
CA VAL A 47 9.54 18.91 8.95
C VAL A 47 9.01 19.84 10.04
N ASP A 48 9.41 19.58 11.27
CA ASP A 48 9.27 20.59 12.32
C ASP A 48 10.38 21.61 12.21
N VAL A 49 10.02 22.86 12.48
CA VAL A 49 10.93 24.02 12.43
C VAL A 49 10.91 24.69 13.78
N THR A 50 12.04 25.21 14.22
CA THR A 50 12.11 25.91 15.50
C THR A 50 12.20 27.42 15.31
N SER A 51 11.61 28.17 16.24
CA SER A 51 11.79 29.63 16.33
C SER A 51 13.27 30.04 16.39
N MET A 52 14.13 29.17 16.95
CA MET A 52 15.58 29.37 16.95
C MET A 52 16.19 29.39 15.55
N GLU A 53 15.73 28.54 14.63
CA GLU A 53 16.15 28.58 13.23
C GLU A 53 15.80 29.94 12.60
N LEU A 54 14.57 30.42 12.85
CA LEU A 54 14.11 31.70 12.30
C LEU A 54 14.93 32.89 12.84
N ASP A 55 15.27 32.86 14.13
CA ASP A 55 16.06 33.92 14.77
C ASP A 55 17.52 33.92 14.32
N MET A 56 18.11 32.74 14.06
CA MET A 56 19.52 32.59 13.69
C MET A 56 19.77 32.79 12.19
N ILE A 57 18.91 32.21 11.36
CA ILE A 57 19.10 32.12 9.90
C ILE A 57 18.26 33.16 9.15
N GLY A 58 17.15 33.61 9.75
CA GLY A 58 16.17 34.50 9.14
C GLY A 58 14.99 33.70 8.56
N LYS A 59 13.77 34.13 8.89
CA LYS A 59 12.53 33.45 8.47
C LYS A 59 12.34 33.38 6.96
N GLU A 60 12.82 34.38 6.22
CA GLU A 60 12.79 34.40 4.76
C GLU A 60 13.69 33.29 4.20
N THR A 61 14.93 33.23 4.65
CA THR A 61 15.90 32.20 4.25
C THR A 61 15.42 30.79 4.59
N VAL A 62 14.88 30.58 5.80
CA VAL A 62 14.33 29.28 6.21
C VAL A 62 13.20 28.85 5.28
N LYS A 63 12.25 29.75 4.99
CA LYS A 63 11.14 29.48 4.07
C LYS A 63 11.65 29.15 2.66
N GLU A 64 12.61 29.90 2.14
CA GLU A 64 13.23 29.65 0.82
C GLU A 64 13.90 28.26 0.75
N TYR A 65 14.62 27.86 1.80
CA TYR A 65 15.32 26.57 1.85
C TYR A 65 14.36 25.38 1.89
N LEU A 66 13.24 25.51 2.62
CA LEU A 66 12.17 24.51 2.69
C LEU A 66 11.43 24.40 1.36
N GLU A 67 11.01 25.53 0.77
CA GLU A 67 10.31 25.58 -0.52
C GLU A 67 11.16 25.01 -1.67
N ALA A 68 12.46 25.30 -1.68
CA ALA A 68 13.39 24.77 -2.68
C ALA A 68 13.46 23.22 -2.69
N ARG A 69 13.05 22.58 -1.59
CA ARG A 69 13.06 21.13 -1.39
C ARG A 69 11.66 20.52 -1.34
N GLY A 70 10.61 21.33 -1.48
CA GLY A 70 9.22 20.89 -1.39
C GLY A 70 8.81 20.42 0.02
N LEU A 71 9.53 20.84 1.07
CA LEU A 71 9.21 20.49 2.45
C LEU A 71 8.20 21.46 3.04
N LYS A 72 7.11 20.94 3.60
CA LYS A 72 6.15 21.73 4.40
C LYS A 72 6.60 21.84 5.85
N VAL A 73 6.00 22.74 6.61
CA VAL A 73 6.22 22.84 8.06
C VAL A 73 5.09 22.10 8.78
N SER A 74 5.41 21.03 9.51
CA SER A 74 4.43 20.27 10.28
C SER A 74 4.05 20.99 11.58
N SER A 75 5.04 21.50 12.32
CA SER A 75 4.84 22.38 13.47
C SER A 75 5.94 23.43 13.58
N LEU A 76 5.64 24.54 14.26
CA LEU A 76 6.66 25.48 14.73
C LEU A 76 6.91 25.27 16.23
N ILE A 77 8.16 25.05 16.61
CA ILE A 77 8.56 24.83 18.01
C ILE A 77 9.06 26.15 18.63
N TYR A 78 8.44 26.52 19.74
CA TYR A 78 8.83 27.66 20.57
C TYR A 78 9.13 27.19 21.99
N SER A 79 10.42 27.17 22.33
CA SER A 79 10.90 26.72 23.63
C SER A 79 11.24 27.92 24.52
N ASN A 80 10.68 27.97 25.73
CA ASN A 80 10.99 29.03 26.69
C ASN A 80 10.69 28.60 28.14
N GLN A 81 11.08 29.41 29.12
CA GLN A 81 10.92 29.13 30.55
C GLN A 81 9.50 29.43 31.06
N PHE A 82 8.49 28.76 30.51
CA PHE A 82 7.06 29.01 30.80
C PHE A 82 6.68 28.85 32.29
N ALA A 83 7.48 28.14 33.09
CA ALA A 83 7.31 28.03 34.54
C ALA A 83 7.89 29.21 35.34
N SER A 84 8.41 30.25 34.69
CA SER A 84 8.96 31.43 35.37
C SER A 84 7.89 32.19 36.16
N THR A 85 8.31 32.73 37.30
CA THR A 85 7.50 33.63 38.15
C THR A 85 8.03 35.06 38.15
N ASP A 86 9.13 35.34 37.45
CA ASP A 86 9.67 36.69 37.30
C ASP A 86 8.79 37.50 36.32
N GLU A 87 8.24 38.63 36.77
CA GLU A 87 7.25 39.39 35.98
C GLU A 87 7.80 39.91 34.64
N GLU A 88 9.06 40.30 34.58
CA GLU A 88 9.67 40.79 33.34
C GLU A 88 9.85 39.64 32.35
N LYS A 89 10.36 38.50 32.84
CA LYS A 89 10.49 37.29 32.03
C LYS A 89 9.15 36.74 31.57
N CYS A 90 8.11 36.77 32.42
CA CYS A 90 6.75 36.36 32.05
C CYS A 90 6.23 37.20 30.87
N ARG A 91 6.42 38.53 30.91
CA ARG A 91 6.03 39.41 29.79
C ARG A 91 6.81 39.06 28.51
N GLU A 92 8.11 38.82 28.61
CA GLU A 92 8.95 38.41 27.47
C GLU A 92 8.48 37.07 26.86
N ILE A 93 8.20 36.07 27.68
CA ILE A 93 7.71 34.75 27.26
C ILE A 93 6.38 34.89 26.52
N VAL A 94 5.44 35.66 27.05
CA VAL A 94 4.10 35.82 26.46
C VAL A 94 4.19 36.56 25.12
N GLU A 95 4.94 37.66 25.04
CA GLU A 95 5.09 38.41 23.80
C GLU A 95 5.89 37.62 22.75
N GLY A 96 6.92 36.89 23.16
CA GLY A 96 7.65 35.97 22.28
C GLY A 96 6.76 34.82 21.76
N GLY A 97 5.91 34.25 22.61
CA GLY A 97 4.94 33.23 22.20
C GLY A 97 3.92 33.75 21.19
N LYS A 98 3.40 34.97 21.36
CA LYS A 98 2.53 35.62 20.36
C LYS A 98 3.27 35.89 19.05
N ASN A 99 4.54 36.29 19.10
CA ASN A 99 5.35 36.42 17.91
C ASN A 99 5.56 35.07 17.21
N ALA A 100 5.72 33.99 17.96
CA ALA A 100 5.80 32.64 17.40
C ALA A 100 4.49 32.22 16.71
N VAL A 101 3.31 32.65 17.20
CA VAL A 101 2.04 32.48 16.47
C VAL A 101 2.10 33.15 15.09
N GLU A 102 2.61 34.38 15.00
CA GLU A 102 2.77 35.08 13.71
C GLU A 102 3.79 34.39 12.79
N GLN A 103 4.87 33.83 13.35
CA GLN A 103 5.84 33.03 12.62
C GLN A 103 5.21 31.72 12.08
N ALA A 104 4.37 31.04 12.86
CA ALA A 104 3.67 29.84 12.43
C ALA A 104 2.74 30.13 11.24
N ILE A 105 2.00 31.24 11.29
CA ILE A 105 1.16 31.72 10.17
C ILE A 105 2.02 31.99 8.94
N TYR A 106 3.18 32.65 9.11
CA TYR A 106 4.08 32.97 8.01
C TYR A 106 4.65 31.72 7.31
N LEU A 107 4.95 30.68 8.09
CA LEU A 107 5.40 29.37 7.61
C LEU A 107 4.26 28.46 7.14
N GLU A 108 3.02 28.94 7.18
CA GLU A 108 1.83 28.22 6.71
C GLU A 108 1.54 26.91 7.49
N THR A 109 2.05 26.78 8.71
CA THR A 109 1.66 25.71 9.62
C THR A 109 0.49 26.15 10.51
N LYS A 110 -0.33 25.17 10.90
CA LYS A 110 -1.44 25.38 11.85
C LYS A 110 -1.07 25.01 13.28
N VAL A 111 0.13 24.53 13.54
CA VAL A 111 0.53 23.99 14.85
C VAL A 111 1.68 24.82 15.40
N LEU A 112 1.46 25.42 16.57
CA LEU A 112 2.50 26.03 17.40
C LEU A 112 2.72 25.16 18.63
N MET A 113 3.91 24.57 18.70
CA MET A 113 4.36 23.77 19.82
C MET A 113 5.09 24.62 20.85
N LEU A 114 4.54 24.64 22.06
CA LEU A 114 5.10 25.35 23.21
C LEU A 114 5.84 24.32 24.07
N VAL A 115 7.16 24.45 24.15
CA VAL A 115 8.03 23.51 24.87
C VAL A 115 8.58 24.18 26.14
N PRO A 116 8.05 23.84 27.33
CA PRO A 116 8.57 24.36 28.58
C PRO A 116 10.02 23.95 28.84
N GLN A 117 10.83 24.93 29.20
CA GLN A 117 12.23 24.75 29.60
C GLN A 117 12.38 25.05 31.09
N VAL A 118 13.27 24.31 31.75
CA VAL A 118 13.62 24.59 33.15
C VAL A 118 14.37 25.91 33.28
N HIS A 119 14.15 26.61 34.40
CA HIS A 119 14.97 27.73 34.82
C HIS A 119 15.75 27.38 36.08
N GLU A 120 16.81 28.14 36.36
CA GLU A 120 17.60 27.96 37.58
C GLU A 120 16.70 28.14 38.82
N GLY A 121 16.81 27.22 39.78
CA GLY A 121 16.07 27.25 41.04
C GLY A 121 14.65 26.71 40.97
N ILE A 122 14.22 26.12 39.84
CA ILE A 122 12.88 25.52 39.71
C ILE A 122 12.62 24.42 40.75
N GLU A 123 13.66 23.74 41.22
CA GLU A 123 13.57 22.67 42.24
C GLU A 123 13.06 23.16 43.60
N GLN A 124 13.02 24.48 43.82
CA GLN A 124 12.51 25.08 45.05
C GLN A 124 10.98 25.23 45.05
N PHE A 125 10.35 25.09 43.88
CA PHE A 125 8.91 25.26 43.70
C PHE A 125 8.21 23.90 43.78
N SER A 126 7.02 23.89 44.38
CA SER A 126 6.14 22.73 44.34
C SER A 126 5.55 22.53 42.95
N ALA A 127 5.10 21.30 42.65
CA ALA A 127 4.40 20.99 41.40
C ALA A 127 3.21 21.94 41.14
N GLU A 128 2.45 22.29 42.18
CA GLU A 128 1.32 23.22 42.09
C GLU A 128 1.74 24.65 41.72
N GLU A 129 2.91 25.11 42.19
CA GLU A 129 3.46 26.42 41.86
C GLU A 129 3.98 26.46 40.42
N VAL A 130 4.67 25.40 39.99
CA VAL A 130 5.11 25.21 38.60
C VAL A 130 3.90 25.19 37.66
N GLN A 131 2.88 24.38 37.96
CA GLN A 131 1.64 24.31 37.20
C GLN A 131 0.92 25.66 37.12
N ARG A 132 0.88 26.42 38.22
CA ARG A 132 0.28 27.77 38.24
C ARG A 132 1.03 28.75 37.32
N ALA A 133 2.36 28.71 37.34
CA ALA A 133 3.17 29.56 36.47
C ALA A 133 2.98 29.20 34.98
N LEU A 134 3.00 27.90 34.66
CA LEU A 134 2.71 27.39 33.31
C LEU A 134 1.34 27.88 32.82
N ILE A 135 0.28 27.70 33.62
CA ILE A 135 -1.07 28.15 33.28
C ILE A 135 -1.09 29.66 33.03
N GLY A 136 -0.46 30.46 33.90
CA GLY A 136 -0.43 31.91 33.77
C GLY A 136 0.24 32.40 32.49
N ASN A 137 1.36 31.77 32.10
CA ASN A 137 2.16 32.19 30.94
C ASN A 137 1.67 31.60 29.61
N LEU A 138 1.10 30.39 29.61
CA LEU A 138 0.56 29.75 28.41
C LEU A 138 -0.79 30.35 28.00
N THR A 139 -1.70 30.58 28.96
CA THR A 139 -3.06 31.09 28.71
C THR A 139 -3.14 32.25 27.71
N PRO A 140 -2.38 33.36 27.86
CA PRO A 140 -2.45 34.48 26.92
C PRO A 140 -1.89 34.15 25.53
N VAL A 141 -0.97 33.20 25.42
CA VAL A 141 -0.43 32.73 24.13
C VAL A 141 -1.45 31.83 23.43
N THR A 142 -2.04 30.88 24.16
CA THR A 142 -3.09 29.98 23.68
C THR A 142 -4.31 30.76 23.19
N ALA A 143 -4.76 31.75 23.97
CA ALA A 143 -5.89 32.59 23.58
C ALA A 143 -5.63 33.33 22.25
N TYR A 144 -4.40 33.82 22.05
CA TYR A 144 -4.00 34.48 20.81
C TYR A 144 -3.90 33.50 19.64
N ALA A 145 -3.33 32.30 19.85
CA ALA A 145 -3.24 31.26 18.84
C ALA A 145 -4.64 30.82 18.36
N VAL A 146 -5.56 30.58 19.29
CA VAL A 146 -6.96 30.21 18.99
C VAL A 146 -7.66 31.32 18.20
N GLU A 147 -7.47 32.59 18.56
CA GLU A 147 -8.00 33.73 17.79
C GLU A 147 -7.52 33.73 16.33
N LYS A 148 -6.27 33.31 16.10
CA LYS A 148 -5.66 33.23 14.77
C LYS A 148 -5.92 31.92 14.03
N GLY A 149 -6.62 30.96 14.65
CA GLY A 149 -6.86 29.64 14.07
C GLY A 149 -5.62 28.73 14.04
N ILE A 150 -4.70 28.94 14.99
CA ILE A 150 -3.52 28.10 15.22
C ILE A 150 -3.77 27.19 16.42
N HIS A 151 -3.50 25.90 16.26
CA HIS A 151 -3.46 24.91 17.33
C HIS A 151 -2.28 25.23 18.24
N SER A 152 -2.56 25.57 19.50
CA SER A 152 -1.55 25.74 20.52
C SER A 152 -1.41 24.43 21.27
N VAL A 153 -0.28 23.76 21.05
CA VAL A 153 0.01 22.45 21.64
C VAL A 153 1.13 22.59 22.66
N ILE A 154 0.94 22.02 23.85
CA ILE A 154 2.00 21.88 24.84
C ILE A 154 2.61 20.48 24.69
N GLU A 155 3.92 20.40 24.69
CA GLU A 155 4.64 19.12 24.70
C GLU A 155 4.80 18.63 26.14
N ASP A 156 4.48 17.35 26.38
CA ASP A 156 4.91 16.67 27.59
C ASP A 156 6.42 16.48 27.54
N THR A 157 7.14 16.77 28.61
CA THR A 157 8.61 16.91 28.58
C THR A 157 9.30 15.85 29.43
N PRO A 158 10.49 15.37 29.04
CA PRO A 158 11.24 14.38 29.82
C PRO A 158 11.83 14.94 31.14
N ASP A 159 11.90 16.27 31.32
CA ASP A 159 12.43 16.86 32.55
C ASP A 159 11.41 16.79 33.70
N LEU A 160 11.62 15.83 34.61
CA LEU A 160 10.73 15.56 35.74
C LEU A 160 10.49 16.76 36.67
N ARG A 161 11.36 17.79 36.65
CA ARG A 161 11.20 19.01 37.46
C ARG A 161 10.06 19.91 36.98
N LEU A 162 9.62 19.75 35.73
CA LEU A 162 8.49 20.51 35.18
C LEU A 162 7.13 19.91 35.52
N HIS A 163 7.10 18.66 36.01
CA HIS A 163 5.86 17.95 36.33
C HIS A 163 4.86 17.91 35.16
N LEU A 164 5.34 17.61 33.95
CA LEU A 164 4.52 17.50 32.73
C LEU A 164 4.56 16.10 32.09
N CYS A 165 5.38 15.19 32.62
CA CYS A 165 5.61 13.86 32.06
C CYS A 165 4.49 12.86 32.45
N ARG A 166 3.84 13.05 33.60
CA ARG A 166 2.71 12.21 34.05
C ARG A 166 1.40 12.73 33.45
N ALA A 167 0.54 11.82 32.98
CA ALA A 167 -0.72 12.21 32.34
C ALA A 167 -1.62 13.05 33.26
N GLU A 168 -1.65 12.74 34.56
CA GLU A 168 -2.48 13.49 35.50
C GLU A 168 -2.02 14.94 35.67
N ASP A 169 -0.70 15.17 35.71
CA ASP A 169 -0.15 16.51 35.91
C ASP A 169 -0.27 17.36 34.64
N LEU A 170 0.00 16.77 33.46
CA LEU A 170 -0.24 17.42 32.18
C LEU A 170 -1.72 17.80 32.02
N ALA A 171 -2.64 16.90 32.38
CA ALA A 171 -4.08 17.16 32.30
C ALA A 171 -4.49 18.36 33.18
N ARG A 172 -3.89 18.57 34.36
CA ARG A 172 -4.21 19.74 35.21
C ARG A 172 -3.87 21.05 34.52
N VAL A 173 -2.78 21.11 33.76
CA VAL A 173 -2.38 22.31 33.01
C VAL A 173 -3.28 22.49 31.79
N VAL A 174 -3.43 21.45 30.98
CA VAL A 174 -4.19 21.49 29.71
C VAL A 174 -5.69 21.73 29.95
N ASP A 175 -6.29 21.10 30.97
CA ASP A 175 -7.71 21.27 31.29
C ASP A 175 -8.03 22.67 31.87
N ALA A 176 -7.03 23.35 32.46
CA ALA A 176 -7.20 24.69 33.03
C ALA A 176 -7.16 25.81 31.97
N ILE A 177 -6.60 25.57 30.79
CA ILE A 177 -6.40 26.56 29.74
C ILE A 177 -7.38 26.30 28.59
N PRO A 178 -8.41 27.15 28.37
CA PRO A 178 -9.35 26.97 27.28
C PRO A 178 -8.66 26.98 25.91
N GLY A 179 -8.88 25.92 25.11
CA GLY A 179 -8.30 25.78 23.77
C GLY A 179 -6.86 25.27 23.74
N GLN A 180 -6.27 24.94 24.89
CA GLN A 180 -4.97 24.28 24.94
C GLN A 180 -5.09 22.83 24.49
N GLU A 181 -4.20 22.44 23.58
CA GLU A 181 -4.07 21.10 23.03
C GLU A 181 -2.70 20.51 23.41
N VAL A 182 -2.47 19.26 23.04
CA VAL A 182 -1.31 18.45 23.45
C VAL A 182 -0.55 17.96 22.22
N VAL A 183 0.78 18.00 22.30
CA VAL A 183 1.63 17.11 21.51
C VAL A 183 1.74 15.82 22.29
N TYR A 184 1.33 14.71 21.68
CA TYR A 184 1.61 13.40 22.26
C TYR A 184 2.98 12.94 21.77
N ASP A 185 3.96 12.81 22.66
CA ASP A 185 5.24 12.17 22.37
C ASP A 185 5.26 10.74 22.93
N SER A 186 5.41 9.74 22.07
CA SER A 186 5.37 8.33 22.47
C SER A 186 6.47 7.89 23.43
N GLY A 187 7.54 8.68 23.60
CA GLY A 187 8.69 8.32 24.43
C GLY A 187 8.68 8.90 25.85
N ASN A 188 8.01 10.03 26.09
CA ASN A 188 8.22 10.78 27.34
C ASN A 188 7.61 10.08 28.55
N MET A 189 6.39 9.55 28.42
CA MET A 189 5.70 8.83 29.51
C MET A 189 6.42 7.55 29.98
N VAL A 190 7.33 7.00 29.17
CA VAL A 190 8.17 5.85 29.55
C VAL A 190 9.04 6.18 30.77
N LEU A 191 9.42 7.44 30.96
CA LEU A 191 10.25 7.88 32.08
C LEU A 191 9.53 7.82 33.44
N VAL A 192 8.20 7.69 33.42
CA VAL A 192 7.34 7.63 34.62
C VAL A 192 6.52 6.34 34.69
N ASP A 193 6.91 5.34 33.90
CA ASP A 193 6.31 3.99 33.82
C ASP A 193 4.81 3.99 33.49
N GLU A 194 4.38 4.91 32.61
CA GLU A 194 3.01 4.96 32.10
C GLU A 194 2.88 4.27 30.74
N ASP A 195 1.73 3.60 30.52
CA ASP A 195 1.45 2.90 29.27
C ASP A 195 1.19 3.92 28.14
N PRO A 196 1.94 3.87 27.02
CA PRO A 196 1.86 4.87 25.95
C PRO A 196 0.48 4.94 25.28
N ILE A 197 -0.22 3.81 25.17
CA ILE A 197 -1.54 3.75 24.52
C ILE A 197 -2.59 4.37 25.43
N LYS A 198 -2.61 4.03 26.72
CA LYS A 198 -3.53 4.65 27.69
C LYS A 198 -3.26 6.14 27.86
N TYR A 199 -1.98 6.53 27.82
CA TYR A 199 -1.58 7.92 27.85
C TYR A 199 -2.16 8.67 26.64
N TYR A 200 -2.00 8.12 25.42
CA TYR A 200 -2.62 8.69 24.22
C TYR A 200 -4.15 8.79 24.35
N GLU A 201 -4.82 7.71 24.77
CA GLU A 201 -6.29 7.67 24.92
C GLU A 201 -6.82 8.75 25.87
N ARG A 202 -6.05 9.13 26.90
CA ARG A 202 -6.41 10.22 27.82
C ARG A 202 -6.51 11.58 27.12
N PHE A 203 -5.67 11.82 26.13
CA PHE A 203 -5.54 13.10 25.43
C PHE A 203 -6.06 13.10 23.99
N ALA A 204 -6.51 11.96 23.46
CA ALA A 204 -6.81 11.79 22.04
C ALA A 204 -7.69 12.89 21.41
N GLN A 205 -8.68 13.40 22.15
CA GLN A 205 -9.58 14.48 21.68
C GLN A 205 -8.98 15.89 21.75
N LYS A 206 -7.82 16.03 22.39
CA LYS A 206 -7.03 17.27 22.52
C LYS A 206 -5.66 17.15 21.85
N THR A 207 -5.36 16.05 21.17
CA THR A 207 -4.09 15.86 20.46
C THR A 207 -4.17 16.51 19.09
N ALA A 208 -3.38 17.58 18.88
CA ALA A 208 -3.28 18.25 17.58
C ALA A 208 -1.91 18.04 16.91
N HIS A 209 -0.96 17.40 17.60
CA HIS A 209 0.32 16.97 17.05
C HIS A 209 0.84 15.70 17.72
N ILE A 210 1.69 14.93 17.02
CA ILE A 210 2.19 13.64 17.51
C ILE A 210 3.67 13.49 17.16
N HIS A 211 4.49 13.21 18.17
CA HIS A 211 5.87 12.76 18.04
C HIS A 211 5.96 11.23 18.22
N LEU A 212 6.66 10.60 17.29
CA LEU A 212 6.97 9.17 17.29
C LEU A 212 8.43 8.99 17.66
N LYS A 213 8.65 8.69 18.93
CA LYS A 213 9.93 8.49 19.58
C LYS A 213 10.00 7.09 20.16
N ASP A 214 10.99 6.32 19.73
CA ASP A 214 11.30 5.02 20.35
C ASP A 214 12.36 5.23 21.44
N MET A 215 12.39 4.37 22.44
CA MET A 215 13.22 4.56 23.64
C MET A 215 14.05 3.32 23.95
N MET A 216 15.25 3.52 24.48
CA MET A 216 16.11 2.45 24.98
C MET A 216 16.80 2.83 26.29
N GLU A 217 17.06 1.83 27.12
CA GLU A 217 17.89 1.98 28.32
C GLU A 217 19.37 2.05 27.93
N VAL A 218 20.12 2.90 28.63
CA VAL A 218 21.56 3.08 28.42
C VAL A 218 22.31 3.04 29.76
N PRO A 219 23.62 2.76 29.77
CA PRO A 219 24.40 2.75 31.01
C PRO A 219 24.35 4.09 31.75
N GLU A 220 24.50 4.06 33.08
CA GLU A 220 24.52 5.26 33.93
C GLU A 220 25.54 6.33 33.49
N THR A 221 26.60 5.91 32.80
CA THR A 221 27.68 6.78 32.30
C THR A 221 27.34 7.49 30.98
N ALA A 222 26.21 7.18 30.35
CA ALA A 222 25.78 7.79 29.11
C ALA A 222 25.54 9.30 29.31
N ARG A 223 26.18 10.11 28.47
CA ARG A 223 26.02 11.56 28.49
C ARG A 223 24.73 11.93 27.76
N PHE A 224 24.05 12.97 28.25
CA PHE A 224 22.81 13.50 27.66
C PHE A 224 21.61 12.53 27.69
N ALA A 225 21.69 11.44 28.46
CA ALA A 225 20.57 10.55 28.71
C ALA A 225 19.64 11.08 29.82
N ASP A 226 18.34 11.00 29.57
CA ASP A 226 17.29 11.32 30.53
C ASP A 226 17.29 10.35 31.69
N THR A 227 16.75 10.77 32.83
CA THR A 227 16.67 9.96 34.05
C THR A 227 15.21 9.68 34.34
N ALA A 228 14.82 8.41 34.27
CA ALA A 228 13.50 7.96 34.68
C ALA A 228 13.31 8.14 36.20
N GLU A 229 12.05 8.16 36.65
CA GLU A 229 11.70 8.33 38.07
C GLU A 229 12.29 7.22 38.96
N ASP A 230 12.46 6.01 38.40
CA ASP A 230 13.09 4.86 39.06
C ASP A 230 14.63 4.87 39.03
N GLY A 231 15.24 5.88 38.40
CA GLY A 231 16.68 6.08 38.30
C GLY A 231 17.35 5.52 37.05
N ARG A 232 16.64 4.80 36.17
CA ARG A 232 17.20 4.32 34.90
C ARG A 232 17.61 5.47 33.99
N LYS A 233 18.68 5.26 33.21
CA LYS A 233 19.11 6.19 32.16
C LYS A 233 18.54 5.77 30.82
N MET A 234 17.89 6.70 30.14
CA MET A 234 17.11 6.43 28.93
C MET A 234 17.50 7.42 27.82
N THR A 235 17.44 6.97 26.56
CA THR A 235 17.65 7.82 25.39
C THR A 235 16.75 7.37 24.25
N GLY A 236 16.60 8.23 23.24
CA GLY A 236 15.93 7.86 21.98
C GLY A 236 16.64 6.69 21.30
N ALA A 237 15.87 5.70 20.87
CA ALA A 237 16.33 4.55 20.10
C ALA A 237 16.02 4.75 18.60
N PRO A 238 16.85 4.22 17.68
CA PRO A 238 16.49 4.14 16.28
C PRO A 238 15.11 3.49 16.10
N SER A 239 14.26 4.07 15.26
CA SER A 239 12.84 3.67 15.18
C SER A 239 12.66 2.17 14.97
N GLY A 240 11.94 1.51 15.87
CA GLY A 240 11.64 0.08 15.80
C GLY A 240 12.72 -0.84 16.37
N THR A 241 13.76 -0.31 17.01
CA THR A 241 14.71 -1.12 17.81
C THR A 241 14.53 -0.99 19.31
N GLY A 242 13.76 0.00 19.76
CA GLY A 242 13.58 0.27 21.17
C GLY A 242 12.39 -0.46 21.77
N MET A 243 12.08 -0.13 23.02
CA MET A 243 11.03 -0.79 23.77
C MET A 243 9.61 -0.45 23.30
N LEU A 244 9.45 0.59 22.49
CA LEU A 244 8.14 0.99 21.96
C LEU A 244 7.83 0.36 20.61
N ALA A 245 8.78 -0.38 20.02
CA ALA A 245 8.65 -1.03 18.72
C ALA A 245 7.39 -1.90 18.60
N GLU A 246 7.00 -2.59 19.68
CA GLU A 246 5.82 -3.46 19.72
C GLU A 246 4.51 -2.70 20.00
N ALA A 247 4.60 -1.49 20.58
CA ALA A 247 3.45 -0.65 20.92
C ALA A 247 2.97 0.19 19.72
N PHE A 248 3.87 0.58 18.82
CA PHE A 248 3.53 1.45 17.67
C PHE A 248 2.36 0.93 16.81
N PRO A 249 2.24 -0.37 16.46
CA PRO A 249 1.09 -0.84 15.68
C PRO A 249 -0.27 -0.57 16.34
N ALA A 250 -0.39 -0.86 17.64
CA ALA A 250 -1.62 -0.63 18.39
C ALA A 250 -1.89 0.87 18.63
N LEU A 251 -0.84 1.66 18.87
CA LEU A 251 -0.93 3.11 18.94
C LEU A 251 -1.45 3.71 17.63
N MET A 252 -0.96 3.26 16.47
CA MET A 252 -1.47 3.71 15.18
C MET A 252 -2.95 3.38 14.97
N GLU A 253 -3.41 2.21 15.45
CA GLU A 253 -4.83 1.84 15.41
C GLU A 253 -5.68 2.85 16.20
N ARG A 254 -5.29 3.16 17.44
CA ARG A 254 -5.98 4.17 18.26
C ARG A 254 -5.95 5.56 17.63
N ILE A 255 -4.84 5.97 17.03
CA ILE A 255 -4.74 7.25 16.34
C ILE A 255 -5.75 7.34 15.19
N ARG A 256 -5.91 6.26 14.41
CA ARG A 256 -6.89 6.20 13.31
C ARG A 256 -8.33 6.20 13.81
N GLU A 257 -8.64 5.41 14.85
CA GLU A 257 -9.98 5.34 15.43
C GLU A 257 -10.46 6.71 15.94
N ASN A 258 -9.54 7.52 16.47
CA ASN A 258 -9.83 8.87 16.92
C ASN A 258 -9.91 9.91 15.79
N GLY A 259 -9.63 9.52 14.54
CA GLY A 259 -9.78 10.39 13.37
C GLY A 259 -8.71 11.47 13.21
N TYR A 260 -7.53 11.29 13.83
CA TYR A 260 -6.42 12.23 13.69
C TYR A 260 -5.98 12.36 12.22
N ASP A 261 -5.90 13.60 11.73
CA ASP A 261 -5.60 13.93 10.33
C ASP A 261 -4.32 14.79 10.17
N GLY A 262 -3.63 15.09 11.27
CA GLY A 262 -2.36 15.82 11.30
C GLY A 262 -1.14 15.01 10.86
N TYR A 263 0.05 15.55 11.13
CA TYR A 263 1.31 14.86 10.88
C TYR A 263 1.69 13.94 12.04
N LEU A 264 2.27 12.80 11.72
CA LEU A 264 2.99 11.92 12.63
C LEU A 264 4.48 12.22 12.45
N THR A 265 5.07 12.89 13.42
CA THR A 265 6.43 13.41 13.31
C THR A 265 7.40 12.43 13.91
N VAL A 266 8.35 11.96 13.11
CA VAL A 266 9.40 11.06 13.60
C VAL A 266 10.41 11.89 14.39
N GLU A 267 10.51 11.64 15.69
CA GLU A 267 11.57 12.21 16.53
C GLU A 267 12.83 11.36 16.36
N PHE A 268 13.73 11.84 15.53
CA PHE A 268 14.78 11.03 14.94
C PHE A 268 15.95 10.78 15.90
N ALA A 269 16.21 9.49 16.16
CA ALA A 269 17.45 8.99 16.72
C ALA A 269 18.24 8.26 15.62
N LYS A 270 19.51 8.66 15.44
CA LYS A 270 20.41 8.07 14.45
C LYS A 270 20.80 6.65 14.87
N ASP A 271 20.83 5.73 13.91
CA ASP A 271 21.43 4.42 14.08
C ASP A 271 22.95 4.54 13.98
N GLU A 272 23.67 4.16 15.04
CA GLU A 272 25.14 4.31 15.09
C GLU A 272 25.87 3.41 14.09
N GLU A 273 25.23 2.34 13.61
CA GLU A 273 25.80 1.46 12.58
C GLU A 273 25.60 2.01 11.16
N LEU A 274 24.76 3.04 10.99
CA LEU A 274 24.37 3.60 9.70
C LEU A 274 24.75 5.08 9.56
N GLY A 275 24.79 5.55 8.31
CA GLY A 275 24.81 6.99 8.02
C GLY A 275 23.44 7.64 8.28
N TYR A 276 23.40 8.99 8.33
CA TYR A 276 22.14 9.74 8.39
C TYR A 276 21.16 9.37 7.26
N PRO A 277 21.57 9.27 5.96
CA PRO A 277 20.64 8.92 4.89
C PRO A 277 19.93 7.59 5.11
N ASP A 278 20.69 6.55 5.49
CA ASP A 278 20.16 5.21 5.66
C ASP A 278 19.34 5.09 6.96
N SER A 279 19.75 5.78 8.03
CA SER A 279 18.99 5.86 9.27
C SER A 279 17.62 6.50 9.06
N LEU A 280 17.55 7.59 8.30
CA LEU A 280 16.29 8.30 8.00
C LEU A 280 15.37 7.46 7.12
N LYS A 281 15.93 6.83 6.07
CA LYS A 281 15.17 5.90 5.21
C LYS A 281 14.63 4.72 6.00
N ARG A 282 15.43 4.17 6.93
CA ARG A 282 15.00 3.10 7.82
C ARG A 282 13.84 3.53 8.71
N ALA A 283 13.96 4.69 9.37
CA ALA A 283 12.91 5.22 10.24
C ALA A 283 11.60 5.47 9.47
N LYS A 284 11.70 6.11 8.30
CA LYS A 284 10.54 6.34 7.43
C LYS A 284 9.92 5.02 6.98
N THR A 285 10.73 4.08 6.47
CA THR A 285 10.22 2.78 5.98
C THR A 285 9.53 2.01 7.08
N TYR A 286 10.06 2.04 8.31
CA TYR A 286 9.45 1.39 9.46
C TYR A 286 8.06 1.95 9.75
N PHE A 287 7.92 3.28 9.85
CA PHE A 287 6.61 3.88 10.13
C PHE A 287 5.67 3.84 8.94
N ASP A 288 6.14 3.98 7.70
CA ASP A 288 5.33 3.76 6.50
C ASP A 288 4.77 2.33 6.49
N ARG A 289 5.56 1.33 6.87
CA ARG A 289 5.11 -0.05 7.03
C ARG A 289 4.04 -0.17 8.12
N ILE A 290 4.21 0.41 9.30
CA ILE A 290 3.20 0.31 10.38
C ILE A 290 1.92 1.10 10.04
N ILE A 291 2.07 2.25 9.37
CA ILE A 291 0.95 3.05 8.89
C ILE A 291 0.17 2.26 7.84
N SER A 292 0.86 1.55 6.94
CA SER A 292 0.26 0.70 5.89
C SER A 292 -0.17 -0.69 6.38
N ASP A 293 0.42 -1.26 7.43
CA ASP A 293 0.11 -2.59 8.00
C ASP A 293 -1.30 -2.62 8.63
N SER A 294 -1.86 -1.46 8.97
CA SER A 294 -3.29 -1.37 9.30
C SER A 294 -4.22 -1.66 8.12
N GLU A 295 -3.72 -1.55 6.89
CA GLU A 295 -4.41 -2.00 5.69
C GLU A 295 -4.14 -3.50 5.39
N ILE A 296 -3.45 -4.31 6.24
CA ILE A 296 -3.23 -5.79 6.07
C ILE A 296 -3.33 -6.63 7.38
N SER A 297 -3.98 -6.16 8.44
CA SER A 297 -4.07 -6.98 9.68
C SER A 297 -5.09 -8.12 9.58
N VAL A 298 -4.61 -9.38 9.66
CA VAL A 298 -5.44 -10.59 9.93
C VAL A 298 -5.60 -10.88 11.42
N ARG A 299 -4.97 -10.06 12.28
CA ARG A 299 -4.99 -10.26 13.73
C ARG A 299 -6.40 -10.35 14.30
N PRO A 300 -7.39 -9.51 13.92
CA PRO A 300 -8.75 -9.63 14.46
C PRO A 300 -9.42 -10.98 14.17
N PHE A 301 -9.12 -11.59 13.01
CA PHE A 301 -9.61 -12.93 12.70
C PHE A 301 -9.03 -13.98 13.66
N PHE A 302 -7.72 -13.97 13.89
CA PHE A 302 -7.05 -14.95 14.75
C PHE A 302 -7.26 -14.70 16.24
N ASP A 303 -7.43 -13.45 16.67
CA ASP A 303 -7.74 -13.10 18.06
C ASP A 303 -9.13 -13.61 18.50
N SER A 304 -10.03 -13.84 17.53
CA SER A 304 -11.36 -14.41 17.76
C SER A 304 -11.48 -15.89 17.35
N LEU A 305 -10.47 -16.44 16.65
CA LEU A 305 -10.48 -17.83 16.21
C LEU A 305 -10.23 -18.75 17.40
N GLU A 306 -11.22 -19.57 17.69
CA GLU A 306 -11.10 -20.65 18.68
C GLU A 306 -10.89 -21.96 17.94
N MET A 307 -9.75 -22.63 18.17
CA MET A 307 -9.45 -23.94 17.60
C MET A 307 -9.67 -25.04 18.65
N ARG A 308 -10.25 -26.18 18.24
CA ARG A 308 -10.54 -27.30 19.16
C ARG A 308 -9.25 -27.84 19.78
N GLU A 309 -8.22 -28.04 18.98
CA GLU A 309 -6.94 -28.60 19.37
C GLU A 309 -6.19 -27.71 20.36
N ASP A 310 -6.23 -26.38 20.17
CA ASP A 310 -5.63 -25.42 21.10
C ASP A 310 -6.23 -25.55 22.51
N ARG A 311 -7.56 -25.76 22.59
CA ARG A 311 -8.29 -25.92 23.84
C ARG A 311 -8.07 -27.27 24.51
N GLU A 312 -8.14 -28.35 23.73
CA GLU A 312 -8.08 -29.71 24.27
C GLU A 312 -6.66 -30.15 24.63
N ASN A 313 -5.66 -29.70 23.87
CA ASN A 313 -4.28 -30.17 23.99
C ASN A 313 -3.30 -29.09 24.49
N GLY A 314 -3.76 -27.86 24.72
CA GLY A 314 -2.93 -26.76 25.21
C GLY A 314 -1.94 -26.23 24.17
N HIS A 315 -2.31 -26.29 22.89
CA HIS A 315 -1.54 -25.74 21.77
C HIS A 315 -1.91 -24.27 21.50
N CYS A 316 -1.14 -23.64 20.60
CA CYS A 316 -1.30 -22.26 20.17
C CYS A 316 -1.27 -22.15 18.64
N TYR A 317 -1.86 -23.11 17.93
CA TYR A 317 -1.85 -23.20 16.47
C TYR A 317 -2.44 -21.95 15.80
N GLY A 318 -3.49 -21.35 16.37
CA GLY A 318 -4.02 -20.07 15.87
C GLY A 318 -2.97 -18.95 15.87
N ILE A 319 -2.07 -18.93 16.86
CA ILE A 319 -0.97 -17.96 16.93
C ILE A 319 0.08 -18.27 15.86
N TYR A 320 0.54 -19.52 15.73
CA TYR A 320 1.53 -19.88 14.72
C TYR A 320 1.06 -19.55 13.30
N MET A 321 -0.22 -19.82 13.02
CA MET A 321 -0.81 -19.50 11.72
C MET A 321 -0.86 -17.99 11.45
N ARG A 322 -1.21 -17.20 12.47
CA ARG A 322 -1.19 -15.72 12.37
C ARG A 322 0.21 -15.23 12.04
N GLU A 323 1.24 -15.72 12.75
CA GLU A 323 2.62 -15.30 12.52
C GLU A 323 3.11 -15.69 11.11
N ALA A 324 2.78 -16.90 10.63
CA ALA A 324 3.12 -17.33 9.27
C ALA A 324 2.48 -16.42 8.20
N LEU A 325 1.20 -16.07 8.37
CA LEU A 325 0.50 -15.15 7.46
C LEU A 325 1.03 -13.72 7.54
N GLN A 326 1.43 -13.25 8.71
CA GLN A 326 2.06 -11.93 8.88
C GLN A 326 3.45 -11.89 8.22
N ALA A 327 4.25 -12.95 8.38
CA ALA A 327 5.53 -13.09 7.71
C ALA A 327 5.37 -13.10 6.18
N PHE A 328 4.36 -13.82 5.68
CA PHE A 328 4.00 -13.82 4.26
C PHE A 328 3.51 -12.45 3.78
N ALA A 329 2.63 -11.77 4.51
CA ALA A 329 2.16 -10.44 4.13
C ALA A 329 3.32 -9.41 4.06
N ALA A 330 4.32 -9.53 4.92
CA ALA A 330 5.46 -8.63 4.96
C ALA A 330 6.50 -8.87 3.85
N LYS A 331 6.69 -10.13 3.42
CA LYS A 331 7.78 -10.49 2.47
C LYS A 331 7.28 -11.04 1.13
N GLY A 332 6.12 -11.70 1.11
CA GLY A 332 5.48 -12.25 -0.08
C GLY A 332 6.29 -13.30 -0.84
N THR A 333 7.26 -13.96 -0.19
CA THR A 333 8.19 -14.89 -0.85
C THR A 333 7.67 -16.33 -0.85
N LYS A 334 8.22 -17.17 -1.73
CA LYS A 334 7.94 -18.62 -1.76
C LYS A 334 8.28 -19.32 -0.44
N GLN A 335 9.32 -18.88 0.26
CA GLN A 335 9.68 -19.44 1.57
C GLN A 335 8.56 -19.18 2.58
N THR A 336 8.17 -17.91 2.72
CA THR A 336 7.08 -17.53 3.63
C THR A 336 5.73 -18.10 3.20
N ALA A 337 5.54 -18.39 1.91
CA ALA A 337 4.37 -19.13 1.43
C ALA A 337 4.39 -20.58 1.92
N GLY A 338 5.55 -21.26 1.81
CA GLY A 338 5.76 -22.62 2.33
C GLY A 338 5.46 -22.73 3.82
N GLU A 339 5.92 -21.77 4.62
CA GLU A 339 5.63 -21.69 6.05
C GLU A 339 4.11 -21.64 6.32
N VAL A 340 3.32 -20.95 5.49
CA VAL A 340 1.85 -20.91 5.59
C VAL A 340 1.23 -22.28 5.28
N TYR A 341 1.67 -22.96 4.21
CA TYR A 341 1.19 -24.30 3.86
C TYR A 341 1.47 -25.31 4.97
N GLU A 342 2.73 -25.38 5.41
CA GLU A 342 3.18 -26.30 6.46
C GLU A 342 2.42 -26.05 7.76
N THR A 343 2.32 -24.79 8.19
CA THR A 343 1.60 -24.42 9.41
C THR A 343 0.12 -24.79 9.32
N PHE A 344 -0.55 -24.53 8.19
CA PHE A 344 -1.95 -24.89 8.00
C PHE A 344 -2.17 -26.41 8.10
N LEU A 345 -1.31 -27.21 7.44
CA LEU A 345 -1.39 -28.66 7.52
C LEU A 345 -1.12 -29.17 8.93
N ASP A 346 -0.12 -28.59 9.62
CA ASP A 346 0.24 -28.95 10.99
C ASP A 346 -0.87 -28.63 12.01
N CYS A 347 -1.63 -27.55 11.79
CA CYS A 347 -2.80 -27.22 12.61
C CYS A 347 -3.84 -28.35 12.65
N TYR A 348 -3.91 -29.18 11.61
CA TYR A 348 -4.90 -30.24 11.47
C TYR A 348 -4.29 -31.65 11.36
N LYS A 349 -2.97 -31.80 11.47
CA LYS A 349 -2.23 -33.04 11.18
C LYS A 349 -2.74 -34.27 11.96
N HIS A 350 -3.25 -34.09 13.17
CA HIS A 350 -3.77 -35.19 14.01
C HIS A 350 -5.16 -35.67 13.54
N THR A 351 -5.94 -34.77 12.96
CA THR A 351 -7.17 -35.08 12.21
C THR A 351 -6.84 -35.76 10.87
N LEU A 352 -5.60 -35.61 10.39
CA LEU A 352 -5.11 -36.01 9.08
C LEU A 352 -4.07 -37.14 9.10
N SER A 353 -4.15 -38.10 10.04
CA SER A 353 -3.15 -39.17 10.20
C SER A 353 -2.94 -40.07 8.95
N GLY A 354 -2.09 -39.61 8.02
CA GLY A 354 -1.59 -40.28 6.82
C GLY A 354 -0.15 -39.81 6.52
N ASP A 355 0.59 -40.54 5.69
CA ASP A 355 2.01 -40.25 5.35
C ASP A 355 2.22 -38.80 4.86
N ASP A 356 3.38 -38.20 5.15
CA ASP A 356 3.83 -36.81 4.82
C ASP A 356 3.82 -36.43 3.33
N ASN A 357 3.21 -37.25 2.47
CA ASN A 357 3.22 -37.14 1.00
C ASN A 357 2.57 -35.85 0.46
N PHE A 358 1.79 -35.08 1.24
CA PHE A 358 1.21 -33.82 0.76
C PHE A 358 2.24 -32.69 0.69
N VAL A 359 3.14 -32.63 1.66
CA VAL A 359 4.23 -31.64 1.67
C VAL A 359 5.15 -31.94 0.47
N ASP A 360 5.44 -33.21 0.22
CA ASP A 360 6.18 -33.65 -0.97
C ASP A 360 5.48 -33.26 -2.29
N LEU A 361 4.14 -33.31 -2.33
CA LEU A 361 3.35 -32.85 -3.48
C LEU A 361 3.49 -31.33 -3.69
N LEU A 362 3.45 -30.55 -2.62
CA LEU A 362 3.63 -29.09 -2.68
C LEU A 362 5.05 -28.71 -3.10
N ASP A 363 6.06 -29.41 -2.60
CA ASP A 363 7.45 -29.23 -3.02
C ASP A 363 7.64 -29.58 -4.50
N THR A 364 6.98 -30.66 -4.96
CA THR A 364 6.95 -31.03 -6.38
C THR A 364 6.31 -29.94 -7.22
N LEU A 365 5.16 -29.40 -6.79
CA LEU A 365 4.46 -28.31 -7.49
C LEU A 365 5.33 -27.06 -7.57
N ARG A 366 5.95 -26.65 -6.45
CA ARG A 366 6.89 -25.51 -6.42
C ARG A 366 8.02 -25.70 -7.44
N GLY A 367 8.58 -26.90 -7.51
CA GLY A 367 9.61 -27.25 -8.50
C GLY A 367 9.11 -27.22 -9.95
N TYR A 368 7.88 -27.69 -10.21
CA TYR A 368 7.28 -27.67 -11.54
C TYR A 368 7.00 -26.24 -12.03
N GLU A 369 6.42 -25.39 -11.18
CA GLU A 369 6.11 -23.99 -11.51
C GLU A 369 7.35 -23.21 -11.97
N GLU A 370 8.50 -23.45 -11.33
CA GLU A 370 9.76 -22.78 -11.67
C GLU A 370 10.41 -23.32 -12.95
N ASN A 371 10.46 -24.64 -13.09
CA ASN A 371 11.30 -25.28 -14.10
C ASN A 371 10.56 -25.56 -15.42
N ALA A 372 9.24 -25.79 -15.37
CA ALA A 372 8.45 -26.11 -16.56
C ALA A 372 8.15 -24.87 -17.43
N ALA A 373 8.26 -23.67 -16.87
CA ALA A 373 7.76 -22.46 -17.50
C ALA A 373 8.56 -21.95 -18.71
N LEU A 374 9.83 -22.36 -18.87
CA LEU A 374 10.66 -21.92 -20.01
C LEU A 374 10.14 -22.40 -21.38
N LEU A 375 9.24 -23.37 -21.39
CA LEU A 375 8.72 -24.00 -22.61
C LEU A 375 7.30 -23.57 -22.98
N ILE A 376 6.66 -22.68 -22.22
CA ILE A 376 5.27 -22.25 -22.44
C ILE A 376 5.13 -20.73 -22.58
N ASP A 377 4.07 -20.30 -23.27
CA ASP A 377 3.86 -18.88 -23.59
C ASP A 377 3.28 -18.10 -22.41
N LYS A 378 2.33 -18.70 -21.69
CA LYS A 378 1.62 -18.07 -20.57
C LYS A 378 1.81 -18.90 -19.30
N GLN A 379 2.41 -18.28 -18.29
CA GLN A 379 2.64 -18.89 -16.97
C GLN A 379 3.02 -17.82 -15.97
N ARG A 380 2.35 -17.84 -14.82
CA ARG A 380 2.70 -17.04 -13.63
C ARG A 380 2.74 -17.96 -12.41
N ASP A 381 3.35 -17.51 -11.33
CA ASP A 381 3.45 -18.30 -10.10
C ASP A 381 2.07 -18.59 -9.49
N HIS A 382 1.71 -19.88 -9.38
CA HIS A 382 0.47 -20.35 -8.74
C HIS A 382 0.64 -20.70 -7.24
N TYR A 383 1.88 -20.89 -6.79
CA TYR A 383 2.21 -21.30 -5.43
C TYR A 383 2.03 -20.16 -4.41
N VAL A 384 2.62 -19.00 -4.71
CA VAL A 384 2.47 -17.74 -3.96
C VAL A 384 1.08 -17.14 -4.18
N HIS A 385 0.53 -17.30 -5.38
CA HIS A 385 -0.83 -16.89 -5.70
C HIS A 385 -1.85 -17.51 -4.74
N SER A 386 -1.82 -18.82 -4.54
CA SER A 386 -2.77 -19.53 -3.65
C SER A 386 -2.73 -19.02 -2.20
N VAL A 387 -1.55 -18.63 -1.70
CA VAL A 387 -1.43 -18.02 -0.36
C VAL A 387 -2.00 -16.59 -0.33
N ASN A 388 -1.81 -15.80 -1.39
CA ASN A 388 -2.46 -14.48 -1.49
C ASN A 388 -4.00 -14.60 -1.59
N VAL A 389 -4.51 -15.60 -2.34
CA VAL A 389 -5.94 -15.91 -2.42
C VAL A 389 -6.46 -16.26 -1.03
N PHE A 390 -5.78 -17.16 -0.32
CA PHE A 390 -6.12 -17.55 1.04
C PHE A 390 -6.16 -16.35 2.00
N LEU A 391 -5.12 -15.51 1.99
CA LEU A 391 -5.05 -14.29 2.78
C LEU A 391 -6.23 -13.37 2.47
N LEU A 392 -6.51 -13.08 1.19
CA LEU A 392 -7.62 -12.23 0.78
C LEU A 392 -8.98 -12.74 1.29
N GLY A 393 -9.22 -14.06 1.24
CA GLY A 393 -10.45 -14.65 1.75
C GLY A 393 -10.64 -14.50 3.25
N ILE A 394 -9.57 -14.64 4.05
CA ILE A 394 -9.61 -14.36 5.49
C ILE A 394 -10.02 -12.90 5.72
N ARG A 395 -9.48 -11.96 4.94
CA ARG A 395 -9.80 -10.52 5.06
C ARG A 395 -11.25 -10.24 4.70
N ILE A 396 -11.79 -10.89 3.68
CA ILE A 396 -13.20 -10.76 3.31
C ILE A 396 -14.09 -11.31 4.43
N TYR A 397 -13.78 -12.48 4.98
CA TYR A 397 -14.51 -13.04 6.11
C TYR A 397 -14.45 -12.14 7.35
N GLN A 398 -13.28 -11.57 7.66
CA GLN A 398 -13.09 -10.65 8.79
C GLN A 398 -13.90 -9.35 8.63
N ASN A 399 -13.97 -8.78 7.43
CA ASN A 399 -14.52 -7.43 7.22
C ASN A 399 -15.94 -7.43 6.63
N SER A 400 -16.47 -8.55 6.17
CA SER A 400 -17.84 -8.65 5.64
C SER A 400 -18.76 -9.44 6.57
N GLU A 401 -19.60 -8.74 7.33
CA GLU A 401 -20.65 -9.36 8.14
C GLU A 401 -21.66 -10.13 7.27
N ASN A 402 -21.98 -9.63 6.08
CA ASN A 402 -22.87 -10.30 5.14
C ASN A 402 -22.32 -11.67 4.71
N PHE A 403 -21.02 -11.73 4.41
CA PHE A 403 -20.37 -12.99 4.05
C PHE A 403 -20.34 -13.98 5.23
N ARG A 404 -20.08 -13.51 6.46
CA ARG A 404 -20.16 -14.35 7.66
C ARG A 404 -21.56 -14.90 7.87
N LYS A 405 -22.61 -14.09 7.68
CA LYS A 405 -24.01 -14.52 7.78
C LYS A 405 -24.35 -15.58 6.74
N ALA A 406 -23.95 -15.37 5.48
CA ALA A 406 -24.16 -16.35 4.41
C ALA A 406 -23.48 -17.69 4.73
N THR A 407 -22.23 -17.64 5.21
CA THR A 407 -21.46 -18.81 5.64
C THR A 407 -22.13 -19.54 6.80
N ALA A 408 -22.53 -18.82 7.86
CA ALA A 408 -23.20 -19.40 9.02
C ALA A 408 -24.55 -20.03 8.66
N GLN A 409 -25.32 -19.40 7.77
CA GLN A 409 -26.60 -19.92 7.29
C GLN A 409 -26.41 -21.21 6.48
N PHE A 410 -25.42 -21.25 5.58
CA PHE A 410 -25.09 -22.43 4.79
C PHE A 410 -24.68 -23.61 5.69
N LEU A 411 -23.76 -23.38 6.62
CA LEU A 411 -23.28 -24.42 7.53
C LEU A 411 -24.38 -24.90 8.49
N GLY A 412 -25.25 -24.00 8.96
CA GLY A 412 -26.39 -24.36 9.81
C GLY A 412 -27.43 -25.26 9.13
N GLN A 413 -27.51 -25.26 7.80
CA GLN A 413 -28.37 -26.17 7.04
C GLN A 413 -27.78 -27.57 6.91
N LYS A 414 -26.45 -27.72 7.00
CA LYS A 414 -25.74 -29.01 6.89
C LYS A 414 -25.78 -29.82 8.19
N GLY A 415 -26.25 -29.25 9.29
CA GLY A 415 -26.45 -29.94 10.57
C GLY A 415 -25.41 -29.59 11.63
N GLU A 416 -24.94 -30.60 12.36
CA GLU A 416 -23.92 -30.41 13.41
C GLU A 416 -22.56 -30.12 12.76
N LEU A 417 -21.84 -29.12 13.27
CA LEU A 417 -20.51 -28.75 12.77
C LEU A 417 -19.48 -29.87 12.99
N SER A 418 -18.42 -29.87 12.18
CA SER A 418 -17.28 -30.78 12.36
C SER A 418 -16.26 -30.20 13.34
N PHE A 419 -16.15 -28.87 13.40
CA PHE A 419 -15.21 -28.13 14.24
C PHE A 419 -15.91 -27.36 15.39
N SER A 420 -15.15 -26.67 16.25
CA SER A 420 -15.65 -26.06 17.49
C SER A 420 -16.65 -24.92 17.27
N GLY A 421 -16.65 -24.33 16.07
CA GLY A 421 -17.59 -23.28 15.69
C GLY A 421 -17.54 -22.95 14.20
N VAL A 422 -18.44 -22.06 13.76
CA VAL A 422 -18.58 -21.63 12.35
C VAL A 422 -17.27 -21.05 11.81
N GLN A 423 -16.52 -20.33 12.63
CA GLN A 423 -15.27 -19.68 12.20
C GLN A 423 -14.14 -20.69 11.95
N GLU A 424 -13.98 -21.71 12.82
CA GLU A 424 -13.02 -22.79 12.60
C GLU A 424 -13.43 -23.68 11.41
N GLU A 425 -14.73 -23.97 11.28
CA GLU A 425 -15.27 -24.71 10.14
C GLU A 425 -15.01 -23.97 8.81
N PHE A 426 -15.23 -22.65 8.79
CA PHE A 426 -14.85 -21.80 7.67
C PHE A 426 -13.34 -21.84 7.44
N PHE A 427 -12.53 -21.66 8.49
CA PHE A 427 -11.08 -21.61 8.38
C PHE A 427 -10.50 -22.88 7.76
N PHE A 428 -10.96 -24.05 8.20
CA PHE A 428 -10.57 -25.34 7.63
C PHE A 428 -11.01 -25.46 6.16
N ARG A 429 -12.31 -25.27 5.86
CA ARG A 429 -12.82 -25.42 4.48
C ARG A 429 -12.18 -24.42 3.51
N TRP A 430 -11.96 -23.19 3.96
CA TRP A 430 -11.34 -22.14 3.17
C TRP A 430 -9.86 -22.41 2.94
N GLY A 431 -9.10 -22.81 3.96
CA GLY A 431 -7.69 -23.17 3.78
C GLY A 431 -7.53 -24.35 2.83
N MET A 432 -8.38 -25.38 2.97
CA MET A 432 -8.40 -26.52 2.05
C MET A 432 -8.71 -26.11 0.60
N ALA A 433 -9.66 -25.21 0.39
CA ALA A 433 -10.00 -24.75 -0.96
C ALA A 433 -8.95 -23.81 -1.54
N ALA A 434 -8.59 -22.75 -0.82
CA ALA A 434 -7.75 -21.66 -1.33
C ALA A 434 -6.29 -22.07 -1.48
N LEU A 435 -5.72 -22.81 -0.53
CA LEU A 435 -4.32 -23.23 -0.62
C LEU A 435 -4.13 -24.31 -1.70
N PHE A 436 -5.15 -25.13 -1.97
CA PHE A 436 -4.99 -26.31 -2.83
C PHE A 436 -5.79 -26.27 -4.15
N HIS A 437 -6.37 -25.14 -4.54
CA HIS A 437 -7.16 -25.07 -5.78
C HIS A 437 -6.34 -25.24 -7.07
N ASP A 438 -5.04 -24.91 -7.04
CA ASP A 438 -4.14 -24.98 -8.19
C ASP A 438 -3.19 -26.19 -8.18
N ILE A 439 -3.39 -27.18 -7.30
CA ILE A 439 -2.46 -28.34 -7.23
C ILE A 439 -2.48 -29.23 -8.48
N GLY A 440 -3.52 -29.15 -9.30
CA GLY A 440 -3.69 -29.84 -10.58
C GLY A 440 -3.04 -29.12 -11.77
N TYR A 441 -2.54 -27.89 -11.58
CA TYR A 441 -1.98 -27.06 -12.65
C TYR A 441 -0.77 -27.70 -13.38
N PRO A 442 0.11 -28.51 -12.74
CA PRO A 442 1.16 -29.25 -13.45
C PRO A 442 0.67 -30.14 -14.60
N VAL A 443 -0.54 -30.70 -14.50
CA VAL A 443 -1.14 -31.52 -15.59
C VAL A 443 -1.46 -30.63 -16.80
N GLU A 444 -2.03 -29.46 -16.56
CA GLU A 444 -2.35 -28.48 -17.60
C GLU A 444 -1.08 -27.92 -18.27
N ILE A 445 -0.07 -27.53 -17.48
CA ILE A 445 1.24 -27.08 -17.98
C ILE A 445 1.83 -28.11 -18.93
N THR A 446 1.89 -29.36 -18.49
CA THR A 446 2.53 -30.43 -19.26
C THR A 446 1.80 -30.64 -20.59
N ASN A 447 0.46 -30.60 -20.57
CA ASN A 447 -0.34 -30.70 -21.79
C ASN A 447 -0.03 -29.55 -22.76
N ASN A 448 0.02 -28.32 -22.24
CA ASN A 448 0.33 -27.12 -23.03
C ASN A 448 1.76 -27.14 -23.62
N GLN A 449 2.74 -27.68 -22.89
CA GLN A 449 4.10 -27.88 -23.40
C GLN A 449 4.14 -28.84 -24.60
N ILE A 450 3.51 -30.02 -24.47
CA ILE A 450 3.46 -31.00 -25.55
C ILE A 450 2.73 -30.41 -26.75
N ARG A 451 1.61 -29.71 -26.53
CA ARG A 451 0.86 -29.01 -27.57
C ARG A 451 1.72 -28.03 -28.35
N LYS A 452 2.49 -27.19 -27.65
CA LYS A 452 3.42 -26.24 -28.29
C LYS A 452 4.49 -26.94 -29.12
N PHE A 453 5.08 -28.00 -28.59
CA PHE A 453 6.09 -28.80 -29.30
C PHE A 453 5.50 -29.43 -30.57
N ILE A 454 4.35 -30.09 -30.49
CA ILE A 454 3.70 -30.74 -31.63
C ILE A 454 3.34 -29.73 -32.72
N ARG A 455 2.82 -28.55 -32.36
CA ARG A 455 2.57 -27.46 -33.31
C ARG A 455 3.84 -27.01 -34.03
N THR A 456 4.94 -26.92 -33.31
CA THR A 456 6.26 -26.57 -33.88
C THR A 456 6.75 -27.64 -34.85
N VAL A 457 6.56 -28.93 -34.53
CA VAL A 457 6.96 -30.06 -35.39
C VAL A 457 6.13 -30.13 -36.68
N LEU A 458 4.82 -29.87 -36.59
CA LEU A 458 3.91 -30.06 -37.73
C LEU A 458 4.00 -28.95 -38.78
N ALA A 459 4.48 -27.75 -38.42
CA ALA A 459 4.71 -26.60 -39.31
C ALA A 459 3.52 -26.23 -40.24
N ASP A 460 2.30 -26.64 -39.86
CA ASP A 460 1.07 -26.46 -40.63
C ASP A 460 -0.10 -26.27 -39.64
N GLU A 461 -0.56 -25.03 -39.52
CA GLU A 461 -1.66 -24.64 -38.61
C GLU A 461 -3.02 -25.27 -39.01
N LYS A 462 -3.11 -25.93 -40.17
CA LYS A 462 -4.35 -26.54 -40.65
C LYS A 462 -4.51 -28.01 -40.28
N ARG A 463 -3.50 -28.65 -39.67
CA ARG A 463 -3.61 -30.03 -39.19
C ARG A 463 -4.16 -30.04 -37.78
N ASP A 464 -5.31 -30.69 -37.62
CA ASP A 464 -5.95 -30.93 -36.34
C ASP A 464 -5.20 -32.02 -35.57
N ALA A 465 -4.15 -31.61 -34.87
CA ALA A 465 -3.31 -32.47 -34.04
C ALA A 465 -3.15 -31.83 -32.67
N GLU A 466 -4.18 -31.98 -31.85
CA GLU A 466 -4.19 -31.50 -30.48
C GLU A 466 -3.83 -32.67 -29.54
N PRO A 467 -2.57 -32.76 -29.06
CA PRO A 467 -2.18 -33.79 -28.12
C PRO A 467 -2.92 -33.61 -26.79
N TYR A 468 -3.23 -34.72 -26.13
CA TYR A 468 -3.86 -34.74 -24.82
C TYR A 468 -3.10 -35.69 -23.88
N ILE A 469 -2.85 -35.24 -22.65
CA ILE A 469 -2.31 -36.09 -21.59
C ILE A 469 -3.48 -36.76 -20.86
N GLY A 470 -3.65 -38.06 -21.11
CA GLY A 470 -4.65 -38.89 -20.44
C GLY A 470 -4.04 -40.00 -19.58
N TYR A 471 -4.86 -40.55 -18.70
CA TYR A 471 -4.48 -41.66 -17.83
C TYR A 471 -4.93 -42.98 -18.43
N HIS A 472 -4.04 -43.99 -18.46
CA HIS A 472 -4.38 -45.31 -18.97
C HIS A 472 -5.50 -45.99 -18.16
N LYS A 473 -5.61 -45.69 -16.86
CA LYS A 473 -6.68 -46.17 -15.97
C LYS A 473 -7.28 -44.98 -15.24
N GLU A 474 -8.29 -44.36 -15.84
CA GLU A 474 -8.97 -43.18 -15.30
C GLU A 474 -9.59 -43.43 -13.92
N ASP A 475 -10.19 -44.61 -13.74
CA ASP A 475 -10.73 -45.12 -12.47
C ASP A 475 -9.76 -44.98 -11.28
N CYS A 476 -8.44 -45.01 -11.52
CA CYS A 476 -7.45 -44.84 -10.45
C CYS A 476 -7.39 -43.40 -9.89
N LEU A 477 -7.92 -42.42 -10.62
CA LEU A 477 -8.02 -41.03 -10.17
C LEU A 477 -9.39 -40.68 -9.61
N THR A 478 -10.44 -41.19 -10.24
CA THR A 478 -11.82 -40.85 -9.91
C THR A 478 -12.41 -41.74 -8.83
N GLU A 479 -11.72 -42.82 -8.46
CA GLU A 479 -12.18 -43.75 -7.45
C GLU A 479 -11.10 -44.12 -6.45
N LEU A 480 -11.52 -44.37 -5.22
CA LEU A 480 -10.66 -44.83 -4.13
C LEU A 480 -11.25 -46.12 -3.52
N PRO A 481 -10.51 -47.24 -3.55
CA PRO A 481 -10.94 -48.46 -2.87
C PRO A 481 -10.78 -48.29 -1.35
N CYS A 482 -11.89 -48.39 -0.63
CA CYS A 482 -11.94 -48.51 0.82
C CYS A 482 -12.31 -49.96 1.22
N ARG A 483 -12.11 -50.33 2.50
CA ARG A 483 -12.29 -51.68 3.06
C ARG A 483 -13.63 -52.29 2.70
N ASP A 484 -14.72 -51.52 2.80
CA ASP A 484 -16.09 -52.01 2.65
C ASP A 484 -16.84 -51.41 1.44
N GLN A 485 -16.26 -50.42 0.77
CA GLN A 485 -16.88 -49.74 -0.38
C GLN A 485 -15.86 -49.10 -1.30
N LYS A 486 -16.26 -48.81 -2.54
CA LYS A 486 -15.47 -48.00 -3.47
C LYS A 486 -16.05 -46.59 -3.47
N LEU A 487 -15.24 -45.59 -3.11
CA LEU A 487 -15.64 -44.20 -3.23
C LEU A 487 -15.50 -43.78 -4.69
N ASN A 488 -16.54 -43.15 -5.23
CA ASN A 488 -16.53 -42.57 -6.56
C ASN A 488 -16.63 -41.05 -6.42
N PHE A 489 -15.53 -40.36 -6.70
CA PHE A 489 -15.40 -38.94 -6.45
C PHE A 489 -16.27 -38.10 -7.37
N THR A 490 -16.42 -38.48 -8.64
CA THR A 490 -17.29 -37.75 -9.57
C THR A 490 -18.76 -37.85 -9.14
N ALA A 491 -19.21 -39.03 -8.68
CA ALA A 491 -20.56 -39.18 -8.12
C ALA A 491 -20.74 -38.39 -6.82
N MET A 492 -19.75 -38.40 -5.92
CA MET A 492 -19.78 -37.62 -4.67
C MET A 492 -19.84 -36.11 -4.92
N LEU A 493 -18.99 -35.59 -5.80
CA LEU A 493 -18.98 -34.19 -6.20
C LEU A 493 -20.30 -33.81 -6.89
N SER A 494 -20.79 -34.64 -7.80
CA SER A 494 -22.05 -34.40 -8.51
C SER A 494 -23.22 -34.28 -7.55
N ARG A 495 -23.36 -35.21 -6.60
CA ARG A 495 -24.42 -35.15 -5.58
C ARG A 495 -24.31 -33.90 -4.72
N HIS A 496 -23.12 -33.62 -4.19
CA HIS A 496 -22.93 -32.45 -3.32
C HIS A 496 -23.22 -31.14 -4.04
N ILE A 497 -22.77 -30.98 -5.29
CA ILE A 497 -23.02 -29.78 -6.10
C ILE A 497 -24.50 -29.70 -6.49
N ALA A 498 -25.12 -30.82 -6.87
CA ALA A 498 -26.56 -30.88 -7.20
C ALA A 498 -27.42 -30.43 -6.03
N ASP A 499 -27.16 -30.94 -4.82
CA ASP A 499 -27.86 -30.56 -3.59
C ASP A 499 -27.65 -29.08 -3.26
N THR A 500 -26.41 -28.60 -3.42
CA THR A 500 -26.01 -27.26 -3.00
C THR A 500 -26.52 -26.17 -3.95
N LEU A 501 -26.50 -26.44 -5.25
CA LEU A 501 -26.88 -25.49 -6.30
C LEU A 501 -28.32 -25.70 -6.82
N ASP A 502 -29.04 -26.70 -6.30
CA ASP A 502 -30.39 -27.08 -6.74
C ASP A 502 -30.43 -27.44 -8.24
N VAL A 503 -29.54 -28.36 -8.64
CA VAL A 503 -29.37 -28.83 -10.01
C VAL A 503 -29.72 -30.31 -10.10
N ARG A 504 -30.20 -30.77 -11.26
CA ARG A 504 -30.50 -32.19 -11.50
C ARG A 504 -29.24 -33.06 -11.38
N GLU A 505 -29.20 -33.91 -10.35
CA GLU A 505 -28.09 -34.83 -10.05
C GLU A 505 -27.77 -35.76 -11.23
N ASP A 506 -28.77 -36.36 -11.87
CA ASP A 506 -28.60 -37.27 -13.02
C ASP A 506 -27.89 -36.59 -14.20
N LEU A 507 -28.24 -35.34 -14.46
CA LEU A 507 -27.62 -34.56 -15.53
C LEU A 507 -26.17 -34.20 -15.19
N LEU A 508 -25.92 -33.79 -13.94
CA LEU A 508 -24.59 -33.40 -13.48
C LEU A 508 -23.64 -34.59 -13.43
N GLU A 509 -24.09 -35.73 -12.92
CA GLU A 509 -23.31 -36.98 -12.86
C GLU A 509 -22.90 -37.43 -14.26
N ASN A 510 -23.83 -37.43 -15.22
CA ASN A 510 -23.52 -37.75 -16.62
C ASN A 510 -22.53 -36.76 -17.25
N THR A 511 -22.65 -35.47 -16.92
CA THR A 511 -21.76 -34.44 -17.46
C THR A 511 -20.35 -34.57 -16.89
N LEU A 512 -20.23 -34.78 -15.57
CA LEU A 512 -18.94 -34.90 -14.90
C LEU A 512 -18.24 -36.22 -15.24
N ALA A 513 -18.99 -37.33 -15.38
CA ALA A 513 -18.45 -38.61 -15.85
C ALA A 513 -17.93 -38.54 -17.30
N GLY A 514 -18.51 -37.67 -18.14
CA GLY A 514 -18.04 -37.43 -19.51
C GLY A 514 -16.91 -36.39 -19.63
N PHE A 515 -16.51 -35.75 -18.52
CA PHE A 515 -15.69 -34.55 -18.58
C PHE A 515 -14.26 -34.79 -19.08
N VAL A 516 -13.66 -35.93 -18.75
CA VAL A 516 -12.35 -36.32 -19.28
C VAL A 516 -12.39 -36.54 -20.79
N ALA A 517 -13.47 -37.15 -21.31
CA ALA A 517 -13.65 -37.32 -22.75
C ALA A 517 -13.88 -35.98 -23.46
N ASP A 518 -14.59 -35.04 -22.83
CA ASP A 518 -14.76 -33.68 -23.35
C ASP A 518 -13.42 -32.94 -23.44
N MET A 519 -12.64 -32.95 -22.34
CA MET A 519 -11.28 -32.42 -22.28
C MET A 519 -10.36 -32.99 -23.38
N GLN A 520 -10.41 -34.32 -23.58
CA GLN A 520 -9.71 -35.02 -24.66
C GLN A 520 -10.10 -34.50 -26.04
N SER A 521 -11.40 -34.40 -26.30
CA SER A 521 -11.91 -34.00 -27.61
C SER A 521 -11.59 -32.54 -27.96
N ASN A 522 -11.45 -31.68 -26.95
CA ASN A 522 -11.18 -30.26 -27.11
C ASN A 522 -9.70 -29.90 -26.93
N GLY A 523 -8.83 -30.86 -26.57
CA GLY A 523 -7.40 -30.64 -26.34
C GLY A 523 -7.11 -29.69 -25.17
N HIS A 524 -8.00 -29.64 -24.17
CA HIS A 524 -7.90 -28.79 -22.99
C HIS A 524 -7.88 -29.64 -21.71
N VAL A 525 -7.25 -29.12 -20.66
CA VAL A 525 -7.14 -29.76 -19.35
C VAL A 525 -7.63 -28.75 -18.31
N ASP A 526 -8.61 -29.14 -17.51
CA ASP A 526 -9.14 -28.33 -16.41
C ASP A 526 -8.37 -28.64 -15.12
N HIS A 527 -7.50 -27.71 -14.70
CA HIS A 527 -6.72 -27.89 -13.46
C HIS A 527 -7.62 -28.01 -12.23
N GLY A 528 -8.74 -27.29 -12.15
CA GLY A 528 -9.67 -27.35 -11.02
C GLY A 528 -10.27 -28.75 -10.82
N TYR A 529 -10.57 -29.45 -11.91
CA TYR A 529 -10.98 -30.87 -11.83
C TYR A 529 -9.89 -31.75 -11.23
N TYR A 530 -8.65 -31.67 -11.73
CA TYR A 530 -7.55 -32.48 -11.21
C TYR A 530 -7.16 -32.09 -9.77
N SER A 531 -7.23 -30.80 -9.41
CA SER A 531 -7.01 -30.33 -8.04
C SER A 531 -8.05 -30.90 -7.07
N ALA A 532 -9.33 -30.89 -7.45
CA ALA A 532 -10.40 -31.46 -6.63
C ALA A 532 -10.21 -32.97 -6.41
N LEU A 533 -9.84 -33.72 -7.46
CA LEU A 533 -9.54 -35.15 -7.33
C LEU A 533 -8.29 -35.41 -6.49
N ALA A 534 -7.22 -34.62 -6.67
CA ALA A 534 -6.00 -34.75 -5.89
C ALA A 534 -6.26 -34.53 -4.40
N LEU A 535 -7.08 -33.53 -4.05
CA LEU A 535 -7.50 -33.29 -2.68
C LEU A 535 -8.27 -34.49 -2.10
N LEU A 536 -9.26 -35.01 -2.83
CA LEU A 536 -10.08 -36.14 -2.39
C LEU A 536 -9.28 -37.45 -2.26
N GLN A 537 -8.34 -37.70 -3.17
CA GLN A 537 -7.41 -38.83 -3.08
C GLN A 537 -6.56 -38.72 -1.83
N HIS A 538 -5.93 -37.56 -1.63
CA HIS A 538 -4.96 -37.40 -0.57
C HIS A 538 -5.60 -37.50 0.82
N TYR A 539 -6.81 -36.96 0.98
CA TYR A 539 -7.55 -37.01 2.23
C TYR A 539 -8.41 -38.28 2.36
N GLY A 540 -8.35 -39.19 1.38
CA GLY A 540 -9.17 -40.39 1.30
C GLY A 540 -9.05 -41.33 2.49
N PHE A 541 -7.89 -41.36 3.17
CA PHE A 541 -7.69 -42.15 4.39
C PHE A 541 -8.68 -41.76 5.50
N MET A 542 -9.14 -40.50 5.54
CA MET A 542 -10.11 -40.04 6.54
C MET A 542 -11.48 -40.70 6.36
N ALA A 543 -11.83 -41.10 5.14
CA ALA A 543 -13.10 -41.77 4.86
C ALA A 543 -13.24 -43.11 5.61
N GLU A 544 -12.12 -43.73 5.95
CA GLU A 544 -12.01 -44.98 6.71
C GLU A 544 -11.62 -44.78 8.18
N GLY A 545 -11.45 -43.52 8.60
CA GLY A 545 -11.09 -43.16 9.97
C GLY A 545 -12.22 -43.38 10.97
N ASP A 546 -12.10 -42.76 12.15
CA ASP A 546 -13.20 -42.77 13.12
C ASP A 546 -14.43 -41.98 12.62
N GLY A 547 -15.51 -42.00 13.39
CA GLY A 547 -16.75 -41.33 13.02
C GLY A 547 -16.58 -39.82 12.76
N ALA A 548 -15.64 -39.15 13.45
CA ALA A 548 -15.37 -37.73 13.28
C ALA A 548 -14.53 -37.48 12.02
N SER A 549 -13.45 -38.22 11.81
CA SER A 549 -12.63 -38.12 10.58
C SER A 549 -13.47 -38.38 9.32
N ALA A 550 -14.30 -39.43 9.35
CA ALA A 550 -15.14 -39.79 8.20
C ALA A 550 -16.24 -38.75 7.94
N LYS A 551 -16.71 -38.03 8.98
CA LYS A 551 -17.62 -36.89 8.85
C LYS A 551 -16.93 -35.70 8.19
N ILE A 552 -15.75 -35.31 8.69
CA ILE A 552 -14.95 -34.21 8.12
C ILE A 552 -14.68 -34.45 6.62
N TYR A 553 -14.34 -35.69 6.25
CA TYR A 553 -14.12 -36.04 4.85
C TYR A 553 -15.38 -35.85 3.98
N ARG A 554 -16.53 -36.39 4.43
CA ARG A 554 -17.79 -36.34 3.67
C ARG A 554 -18.41 -34.94 3.61
N GLU A 555 -18.09 -34.07 4.55
CA GLU A 555 -18.74 -32.75 4.67
C GLU A 555 -17.80 -31.59 4.36
N ALA A 556 -16.63 -31.50 5.00
CA ALA A 556 -15.75 -30.34 4.90
C ALA A 556 -14.75 -30.48 3.74
N VAL A 557 -14.11 -31.64 3.62
CA VAL A 557 -13.16 -31.91 2.51
C VAL A 557 -13.91 -31.98 1.18
N LEU A 558 -15.06 -32.66 1.12
CA LEU A 558 -15.88 -32.72 -0.09
C LEU A 558 -16.39 -31.34 -0.52
N ASP A 559 -16.77 -30.48 0.43
CA ASP A 559 -17.21 -29.12 0.14
C ASP A 559 -16.07 -28.23 -0.38
N ALA A 560 -14.88 -28.34 0.21
CA ALA A 560 -13.68 -27.68 -0.30
C ALA A 560 -13.31 -28.18 -1.71
N ALA A 561 -13.33 -29.50 -1.94
CA ALA A 561 -13.09 -30.09 -3.25
C ALA A 561 -14.12 -29.63 -4.30
N SER A 562 -15.39 -29.48 -3.90
CA SER A 562 -16.42 -28.94 -4.78
C SER A 562 -16.21 -27.46 -5.09
N ALA A 563 -15.75 -26.64 -4.12
CA ALA A 563 -15.36 -25.26 -4.38
C ALA A 563 -14.19 -25.18 -5.39
N ILE A 564 -13.18 -26.05 -5.22
CA ILE A 564 -12.06 -26.18 -6.16
C ILE A 564 -12.55 -26.61 -7.55
N LEU A 565 -13.48 -27.56 -7.68
CA LEU A 565 -14.01 -27.88 -9.00
C LEU A 565 -14.73 -26.66 -9.60
N LEU A 566 -15.58 -26.00 -8.81
CA LEU A 566 -16.43 -24.91 -9.28
C LEU A 566 -15.66 -23.66 -9.73
N HIS A 567 -14.47 -23.37 -9.19
CA HIS A 567 -13.77 -22.12 -9.54
C HIS A 567 -13.50 -21.99 -11.04
N ASN A 568 -13.30 -23.11 -11.74
CA ASN A 568 -13.21 -23.17 -13.19
C ASN A 568 -14.51 -23.72 -13.83
N TYR A 569 -15.04 -24.82 -13.29
CA TYR A 569 -16.18 -25.55 -13.88
C TYR A 569 -17.47 -24.74 -13.93
N TYR A 570 -17.68 -23.78 -13.01
CA TYR A 570 -18.90 -22.99 -12.96
C TYR A 570 -19.10 -22.16 -14.23
N LYS A 571 -18.08 -21.39 -14.62
CA LYS A 571 -18.07 -20.53 -15.80
C LYS A 571 -18.15 -21.33 -17.11
N HIS A 572 -17.40 -22.42 -17.17
CA HIS A 572 -17.17 -23.17 -18.40
C HIS A 572 -18.25 -24.21 -18.69
N VAL A 573 -18.90 -24.74 -17.64
CA VAL A 573 -19.93 -25.79 -17.79
C VAL A 573 -21.27 -25.36 -17.21
N LEU A 574 -21.34 -24.95 -15.94
CA LEU A 574 -22.63 -24.73 -15.27
C LEU A 574 -23.37 -23.46 -15.73
N GLN A 575 -22.66 -22.43 -16.18
CA GLN A 575 -23.27 -21.26 -16.81
C GLN A 575 -23.62 -21.47 -18.29
N LYS A 576 -23.30 -22.64 -18.85
CA LYS A 576 -23.62 -23.01 -20.25
C LYS A 576 -24.83 -23.95 -20.31
N PRO A 577 -25.53 -24.02 -21.45
CA PRO A 577 -26.52 -25.07 -21.66
C PRO A 577 -25.89 -26.46 -21.45
N PRO A 578 -26.60 -27.42 -20.83
CA PRO A 578 -28.02 -27.39 -20.47
C PRO A 578 -28.34 -26.75 -19.10
N PHE A 579 -27.34 -26.39 -18.30
CA PHE A 579 -27.53 -25.89 -16.93
C PHE A 579 -27.96 -24.41 -16.90
N ALA A 580 -27.22 -23.56 -17.62
CA ALA A 580 -27.47 -22.12 -17.75
C ALA A 580 -27.71 -21.41 -16.40
N LEU A 581 -26.91 -21.77 -15.39
CA LEU A 581 -27.04 -21.21 -14.05
C LEU A 581 -26.76 -19.69 -14.03
N PRO A 582 -27.43 -18.94 -13.13
CA PRO A 582 -27.15 -17.52 -12.90
C PRO A 582 -25.75 -17.34 -12.26
N PRO A 583 -25.31 -16.10 -11.97
CA PRO A 583 -24.16 -15.86 -11.11
C PRO A 583 -24.29 -16.58 -9.75
N LEU A 584 -23.17 -17.07 -9.20
CA LEU A 584 -23.13 -17.82 -7.94
C LEU A 584 -23.38 -16.90 -6.75
N SER A 585 -24.24 -17.35 -5.83
CA SER A 585 -24.53 -16.66 -4.57
C SER A 585 -23.73 -17.28 -3.42
N ALA A 586 -23.21 -16.44 -2.52
CA ALA A 586 -22.48 -16.90 -1.34
C ALA A 586 -23.36 -17.76 -0.40
N GLU A 587 -24.67 -17.54 -0.37
CA GLU A 587 -25.63 -18.31 0.43
C GLU A 587 -25.85 -19.73 -0.10
N ARG A 588 -25.55 -19.96 -1.39
CA ARG A 588 -25.62 -21.29 -2.01
C ARG A 588 -24.32 -22.05 -1.78
N HIS A 589 -23.17 -21.43 -2.06
CA HIS A 589 -21.88 -22.08 -1.89
C HIS A 589 -20.81 -21.08 -1.44
N PRO A 590 -20.68 -20.80 -0.12
CA PRO A 590 -19.84 -19.71 0.37
C PRO A 590 -18.36 -19.85 -0.02
N ILE A 591 -17.82 -21.08 0.09
CA ILE A 591 -16.41 -21.36 -0.21
C ILE A 591 -16.11 -21.23 -1.71
N GLY A 592 -16.97 -21.77 -2.58
CA GLY A 592 -16.84 -21.63 -4.04
C GLY A 592 -17.01 -20.19 -4.51
N TYR A 593 -17.96 -19.45 -3.91
CA TYR A 593 -18.13 -18.01 -4.15
C TYR A 593 -16.85 -17.23 -3.81
N LEU A 594 -16.30 -17.48 -2.61
CA LEU A 594 -15.12 -16.79 -2.14
C LEU A 594 -13.88 -17.16 -2.96
N LEU A 595 -13.75 -18.42 -3.37
CA LEU A 595 -12.64 -18.87 -4.20
C LEU A 595 -12.65 -18.18 -5.56
N ILE A 596 -13.79 -18.17 -6.26
CA ILE A 596 -13.95 -17.47 -7.55
C ILE A 596 -13.66 -15.97 -7.40
N LEU A 597 -14.17 -15.33 -6.32
CA LEU A 597 -13.95 -13.91 -6.08
C LEU A 597 -12.47 -13.59 -5.87
N CYS A 598 -11.80 -14.36 -4.99
CA CYS A 598 -10.43 -14.10 -4.62
C CYS A 598 -9.47 -14.42 -5.77
N ASP A 599 -9.66 -15.56 -6.46
CA ASP A 599 -8.85 -15.94 -7.63
C ASP A 599 -8.94 -14.90 -8.75
N GLU A 600 -10.16 -14.46 -9.10
CA GLU A 600 -10.36 -13.42 -10.11
C GLU A 600 -9.83 -12.04 -9.67
N LEU A 601 -9.60 -11.77 -8.39
CA LEU A 601 -9.02 -10.51 -7.92
C LEU A 601 -7.50 -10.55 -7.76
N GLN A 602 -6.91 -11.71 -7.51
CA GLN A 602 -5.51 -11.84 -7.14
C GLN A 602 -4.60 -11.75 -8.39
N GLU A 603 -3.99 -10.58 -8.59
CA GLU A 603 -3.14 -10.29 -9.76
C GLU A 603 -1.73 -9.78 -9.39
N TRP A 604 -1.51 -9.36 -8.14
CA TRP A 604 -0.21 -8.86 -7.65
C TRP A 604 0.66 -10.00 -7.11
N ASN A 605 1.96 -9.76 -6.91
CA ASN A 605 2.87 -10.78 -6.36
C ASN A 605 2.79 -12.15 -7.09
N ARG A 606 2.56 -12.13 -8.42
CA ARG A 606 2.52 -13.32 -9.30
C ARG A 606 3.67 -13.23 -10.30
N GLN A 607 4.81 -13.84 -9.98
CA GLN A 607 5.98 -13.79 -10.85
C GLN A 607 5.67 -14.40 -12.22
N ALA A 608 5.95 -13.67 -13.31
CA ALA A 608 5.76 -14.16 -14.67
C ALA A 608 6.92 -15.04 -15.13
N TYR A 609 6.62 -16.26 -15.54
CA TYR A 609 7.61 -17.21 -16.05
C TYR A 609 7.53 -17.46 -17.55
N GLY A 610 6.32 -17.43 -18.12
CA GLY A 610 6.05 -17.70 -19.54
C GLY A 610 6.63 -16.64 -20.49
N ILE A 611 6.88 -17.04 -21.75
CA ILE A 611 7.55 -16.19 -22.75
C ILE A 611 6.75 -14.92 -23.08
N GLU A 612 5.44 -15.03 -23.26
CA GLU A 612 4.58 -13.88 -23.53
C GLU A 612 4.30 -13.08 -22.26
N ASP A 613 4.09 -13.75 -21.12
CA ASP A 613 3.77 -13.05 -19.87
C ASP A 613 4.94 -12.21 -19.38
N LYS A 614 6.20 -12.62 -19.60
CA LYS A 614 7.37 -11.77 -19.33
C LYS A 614 7.42 -10.46 -20.12
N LYS A 615 6.67 -10.36 -21.23
CA LYS A 615 6.60 -9.16 -22.07
C LYS A 615 5.41 -8.25 -21.72
N LYS A 616 4.47 -8.73 -20.91
CA LYS A 616 3.28 -7.96 -20.52
C LYS A 616 3.53 -7.19 -19.24
N VAL A 617 2.80 -6.08 -19.11
CA VAL A 617 2.68 -5.35 -17.85
C VAL A 617 1.74 -6.13 -16.93
N HIS A 618 2.17 -6.37 -15.70
CA HIS A 618 1.36 -7.00 -14.65
C HIS A 618 1.21 -6.06 -13.46
N ALA A 619 0.16 -6.29 -12.67
CA ALA A 619 0.04 -5.66 -11.36
C ALA A 619 1.21 -6.12 -10.48
N ALA A 620 1.97 -5.15 -9.96
CA ALA A 620 3.09 -5.43 -9.07
C ALA A 620 2.60 -5.51 -7.62
N ASP A 621 1.67 -4.65 -7.25
CA ASP A 621 1.12 -4.52 -5.90
C ASP A 621 -0.39 -4.18 -5.94
N CYS A 622 -1.03 -4.21 -4.78
CA CYS A 622 -2.45 -3.93 -4.64
C CYS A 622 -2.78 -3.27 -3.31
N LYS A 623 -3.68 -2.27 -3.34
CA LYS A 623 -4.34 -1.71 -2.16
C LYS A 623 -5.78 -2.16 -2.13
N ILE A 624 -6.19 -2.81 -1.04
CA ILE A 624 -7.54 -3.32 -0.86
C ILE A 624 -8.20 -2.59 0.30
N ARG A 625 -9.36 -1.97 0.05
CA ARG A 625 -10.15 -1.30 1.07
C ARG A 625 -11.54 -1.89 1.14
N MET A 626 -11.99 -2.09 2.37
CA MET A 626 -13.34 -2.56 2.70
C MET A 626 -13.95 -1.57 3.69
N ASP A 627 -14.89 -0.74 3.23
CA ASP A 627 -15.60 0.24 4.05
C ASP A 627 -17.10 0.20 3.73
N ALA A 628 -17.98 0.30 4.74
CA ALA A 628 -19.43 0.43 4.55
C ALA A 628 -20.10 -0.57 3.58
N GLY A 629 -19.61 -1.80 3.48
CA GLY A 629 -20.11 -2.81 2.53
C GLY A 629 -19.66 -2.61 1.08
N CYS A 630 -18.61 -1.82 0.82
CA CYS A 630 -17.89 -1.73 -0.46
C CYS A 630 -16.65 -2.65 -0.45
N LEU A 631 -16.24 -3.12 -1.63
CA LEU A 631 -14.91 -3.70 -1.87
C LEU A 631 -14.20 -2.89 -2.95
N LYS A 632 -13.11 -2.19 -2.58
CA LYS A 632 -12.30 -1.40 -3.52
C LYS A 632 -10.94 -2.06 -3.67
N VAL A 633 -10.58 -2.39 -4.90
CA VAL A 633 -9.31 -3.01 -5.26
C VAL A 633 -8.57 -2.05 -6.18
N HIS A 634 -7.37 -1.63 -5.77
CA HIS A 634 -6.53 -0.71 -6.52
C HIS A 634 -5.20 -1.36 -6.85
N TYR A 635 -4.99 -1.72 -8.11
CA TYR A 635 -3.74 -2.31 -8.58
C TYR A 635 -2.67 -1.24 -8.81
N VAL A 636 -1.42 -1.60 -8.53
CA VAL A 636 -0.26 -0.73 -8.76
C VAL A 636 0.73 -1.47 -9.65
N THR A 637 1.13 -0.88 -10.77
CA THR A 637 2.20 -1.40 -11.63
C THR A 637 3.49 -0.61 -11.42
N TYR A 638 4.65 -1.26 -11.56
CA TYR A 638 5.96 -0.61 -11.42
C TYR A 638 6.65 -0.32 -12.77
N GLY A 639 6.09 -0.82 -13.88
CA GLY A 639 6.57 -0.52 -15.22
C GLY A 639 5.52 -0.78 -16.29
N GLY A 640 5.15 0.26 -17.03
CA GLY A 640 4.09 0.24 -18.04
C GLY A 640 2.68 0.29 -17.46
N VAL A 641 1.69 0.49 -18.35
CA VAL A 641 0.27 0.60 -17.99
C VAL A 641 -0.42 -0.73 -18.28
N LEU A 642 -1.38 -1.12 -17.43
CA LEU A 642 -2.27 -2.25 -17.75
C LEU A 642 -3.11 -1.93 -18.99
N ALA A 643 -3.66 -2.95 -19.64
CA ALA A 643 -4.58 -2.74 -20.76
C ALA A 643 -5.74 -1.81 -20.33
N GLU A 644 -6.15 -0.89 -21.21
CA GLU A 644 -7.17 0.12 -20.92
C GLU A 644 -8.49 -0.49 -20.41
N ASP A 645 -8.88 -1.65 -20.95
CA ASP A 645 -10.11 -2.34 -20.56
C ASP A 645 -9.94 -3.24 -19.33
N PHE A 646 -8.76 -3.35 -18.72
CA PHE A 646 -8.44 -4.30 -17.66
C PHE A 646 -9.40 -4.19 -16.46
N CYS A 647 -9.54 -2.98 -15.89
CA CYS A 647 -10.37 -2.76 -14.69
C CYS A 647 -11.85 -3.02 -15.00
N ALA A 648 -12.35 -2.46 -16.11
CA ALA A 648 -13.73 -2.63 -16.54
C ALA A 648 -14.06 -4.10 -16.88
N LYS A 649 -13.10 -4.83 -17.47
CA LYS A 649 -13.23 -6.27 -17.75
C LYS A 649 -13.27 -7.08 -16.46
N LYS A 650 -12.45 -6.76 -15.45
CA LYS A 650 -12.47 -7.42 -14.14
C LYS A 650 -13.83 -7.27 -13.46
N GLU A 651 -14.34 -6.04 -13.35
CA GLU A 651 -15.67 -5.82 -12.76
C GLU A 651 -16.78 -6.55 -13.52
N ARG A 652 -16.73 -6.54 -14.85
CA ARG A 652 -17.71 -7.25 -15.69
C ARG A 652 -17.65 -8.76 -15.45
N THR A 653 -16.45 -9.35 -15.41
CA THR A 653 -16.25 -10.78 -15.13
C THR A 653 -16.82 -11.14 -13.76
N LEU A 654 -16.50 -10.36 -12.72
CA LEU A 654 -17.02 -10.61 -11.37
C LEU A 654 -18.54 -10.58 -11.32
N ARG A 655 -19.20 -9.61 -11.97
CA ARG A 655 -20.67 -9.53 -12.04
C ARG A 655 -21.31 -10.65 -12.87
N GLN A 656 -20.59 -11.19 -13.85
CA GLN A 656 -21.04 -12.35 -14.62
C GLN A 656 -20.95 -13.66 -13.82
N LEU A 657 -19.97 -13.77 -12.93
CA LEU A 657 -19.71 -14.98 -12.16
C LEU A 657 -20.44 -15.00 -10.83
N LEU A 658 -20.59 -13.85 -10.15
CA LEU A 658 -21.00 -13.77 -8.75
C LEU A 658 -22.12 -12.76 -8.49
N VAL A 659 -22.98 -13.09 -7.52
CA VAL A 659 -23.93 -12.15 -6.92
C VAL A 659 -23.18 -11.29 -5.91
N LEU A 660 -22.70 -10.11 -6.33
CA LEU A 660 -21.87 -9.24 -5.50
C LEU A 660 -22.68 -8.42 -4.49
N ASP A 661 -23.86 -7.93 -4.88
CA ASP A 661 -24.61 -6.90 -4.14
C ASP A 661 -25.10 -7.38 -2.75
N ASN A 662 -25.29 -8.69 -2.55
CA ASN A 662 -25.65 -9.25 -1.25
C ASN A 662 -24.51 -9.16 -0.24
N ILE A 663 -23.28 -9.33 -0.71
CA ILE A 663 -22.08 -9.30 0.13
C ILE A 663 -21.53 -7.89 0.23
N PHE A 664 -21.52 -7.17 -0.87
CA PHE A 664 -21.00 -5.81 -1.01
C PHE A 664 -22.10 -4.85 -1.53
N PRO A 665 -23.07 -4.47 -0.69
CA PRO A 665 -24.17 -3.58 -1.11
C PRO A 665 -23.71 -2.19 -1.52
N GLY A 666 -22.53 -1.76 -1.07
CA GLY A 666 -21.90 -0.50 -1.50
C GLY A 666 -21.15 -0.62 -2.84
N GLY A 667 -21.11 -1.81 -3.43
CA GLY A 667 -20.48 -2.09 -4.72
C GLY A 667 -19.04 -2.60 -4.65
N VAL A 668 -18.59 -3.15 -5.78
CA VAL A 668 -17.20 -3.58 -6.01
C VAL A 668 -16.60 -2.67 -7.07
N THR A 669 -15.44 -2.09 -6.79
CA THR A 669 -14.73 -1.18 -7.70
C THR A 669 -13.29 -1.62 -7.88
N VAL A 670 -12.84 -1.65 -9.13
CA VAL A 670 -11.47 -1.97 -9.53
C VAL A 670 -10.85 -0.76 -10.21
N SER A 671 -9.65 -0.40 -9.77
CA SER A 671 -8.87 0.69 -10.36
C SER A 671 -7.40 0.28 -10.45
N ALA A 672 -6.61 1.00 -11.24
CA ALA A 672 -5.18 0.75 -11.36
C ALA A 672 -4.40 2.06 -11.53
N THR A 673 -3.17 2.09 -11.02
CA THR A 673 -2.19 3.15 -11.29
C THR A 673 -0.83 2.55 -11.64
N THR A 674 0.01 3.35 -12.29
CA THR A 674 1.42 3.02 -12.52
C THR A 674 2.29 3.93 -11.67
N ARG A 675 3.21 3.35 -10.89
CA ARG A 675 4.26 4.07 -10.17
C ARG A 675 5.32 4.55 -11.15
N SER A 676 5.01 5.65 -11.83
CA SER A 676 5.89 6.32 -12.80
C SER A 676 7.23 6.77 -12.19
N ASP A 677 7.30 6.93 -10.86
CA ASP A 677 8.50 7.23 -10.09
C ASP A 677 9.54 6.08 -10.12
N ILE A 678 9.09 4.82 -10.08
CA ILE A 678 9.96 3.63 -10.04
C ILE A 678 10.51 3.31 -11.44
N LEU A 679 9.66 3.35 -12.47
CA LEU A 679 10.07 3.14 -13.87
C LEU A 679 11.18 4.12 -14.29
N LEU A 680 11.09 5.35 -13.84
CA LEU A 680 12.09 6.39 -14.13
C LEU A 680 13.31 6.30 -13.20
N SER A 681 13.21 5.62 -12.05
CA SER A 681 14.35 5.36 -11.16
C SER A 681 15.19 4.16 -11.60
N ASP A 682 14.59 3.14 -12.22
CA ASP A 682 15.34 1.99 -12.75
C ASP A 682 16.22 2.36 -13.96
N ILE A 683 15.94 3.49 -14.62
CA ILE A 683 16.79 4.09 -15.66
C ILE A 683 17.96 4.91 -15.05
N ARG A 684 17.94 5.24 -13.75
CA ARG A 684 18.93 6.12 -13.07
C ARG A 684 20.25 5.46 -12.69
N SER A 685 20.51 4.20 -13.03
CA SER A 685 21.70 3.50 -12.53
C SER A 685 23.05 3.97 -13.12
N ASP A 686 23.06 4.84 -14.13
CA ASP A 686 24.30 5.46 -14.65
C ASP A 686 24.20 6.99 -14.70
N ARG A 687 24.56 7.66 -13.59
CA ARG A 687 24.82 9.10 -13.57
C ARG A 687 26.23 9.38 -14.09
N GLU A 688 26.39 9.48 -15.41
CA GLU A 688 27.41 10.36 -15.98
C GLU A 688 26.83 11.76 -16.27
N LYS A 689 27.68 12.77 -16.09
CA LYS A 689 27.36 14.22 -16.02
C LYS A 689 26.57 14.72 -17.22
N LEU A 690 25.27 14.99 -17.03
CA LEU A 690 24.44 15.65 -18.04
C LEU A 690 24.56 17.19 -17.93
N PRO A 691 24.70 17.92 -19.04
CA PRO A 691 24.69 19.38 -19.03
C PRO A 691 23.29 19.89 -18.66
N ARG A 692 23.21 20.82 -17.69
CA ARG A 692 21.96 21.52 -17.38
C ARG A 692 21.46 22.27 -18.63
N PRO A 693 20.15 22.27 -18.90
CA PRO A 693 19.62 23.06 -20.00
C PRO A 693 19.87 24.55 -19.75
N PHE A 694 20.43 25.25 -20.73
CA PHE A 694 20.57 26.70 -20.66
C PHE A 694 19.21 27.36 -20.55
N LEU A 695 19.08 28.38 -19.70
CA LEU A 695 17.83 29.11 -19.51
C LEU A 695 17.29 29.69 -20.83
N GLU A 696 18.20 30.10 -21.72
CA GLU A 696 17.87 30.54 -23.07
C GLU A 696 17.13 29.47 -23.90
N ASN A 697 17.51 28.19 -23.77
CA ASN A 697 16.84 27.10 -24.48
C ASN A 697 15.45 26.84 -23.90
N VAL A 698 15.29 26.97 -22.58
CA VAL A 698 13.97 26.88 -21.94
C VAL A 698 13.06 28.00 -22.42
N GLU A 699 13.55 29.24 -22.49
CA GLU A 699 12.76 30.38 -22.99
C GLU A 699 12.36 30.20 -24.46
N LYS A 700 13.31 29.84 -25.34
CA LYS A 700 13.04 29.55 -26.75
C LYS A 700 11.99 28.45 -26.91
N LEU A 701 12.13 27.36 -26.15
CA LEU A 701 11.19 26.24 -26.18
C LEU A 701 9.80 26.65 -25.70
N SER A 702 9.72 27.44 -24.63
CA SER A 702 8.45 27.93 -24.07
C SER A 702 7.67 28.78 -25.06
N ARG A 703 8.36 29.71 -25.75
CA ARG A 703 7.75 30.53 -26.81
C ARG A 703 7.27 29.65 -27.96
N ARG A 704 8.05 28.64 -28.33
CA ARG A 704 7.73 27.74 -29.43
C ARG A 704 6.53 26.82 -29.15
N ILE A 705 6.40 26.34 -27.91
CA ILE A 705 5.23 25.59 -27.44
C ILE A 705 3.96 26.44 -27.62
N HIS A 706 4.00 27.71 -27.20
CA HIS A 706 2.86 28.61 -27.37
C HIS A 706 2.53 28.88 -28.84
N GLU A 707 3.54 29.11 -29.67
CA GLU A 707 3.35 29.28 -31.13
C GLU A 707 2.69 28.06 -31.76
N ARG A 708 3.15 26.85 -31.41
CA ARG A 708 2.59 25.58 -31.89
C ARG A 708 1.13 25.42 -31.45
N TYR A 709 0.80 25.76 -30.21
CA TYR A 709 -0.58 25.79 -29.74
C TYR A 709 -1.45 26.71 -30.60
N ASN A 710 -0.98 27.92 -30.91
CA ASN A 710 -1.69 28.87 -31.77
C ASN A 710 -1.81 28.38 -33.22
N GLU A 711 -0.81 27.69 -33.76
CA GLU A 711 -0.89 27.03 -35.07
C GLU A 711 -2.00 25.97 -35.10
N ALA A 712 -2.05 25.10 -34.08
CA ALA A 712 -3.09 24.08 -33.94
C ALA A 712 -4.49 24.70 -33.78
N GLN A 713 -4.62 25.80 -33.04
CA GLN A 713 -5.87 26.54 -32.90
C GLN A 713 -6.33 27.15 -34.23
N ARG A 714 -5.43 27.75 -35.02
CA ARG A 714 -5.77 28.29 -36.35
C ARG A 714 -6.14 27.20 -37.35
N ALA A 715 -5.46 26.06 -37.31
CA ALA A 715 -5.77 24.92 -38.17
C ALA A 715 -7.16 24.34 -37.86
N SER A 716 -7.51 24.23 -36.58
CA SER A 716 -8.78 23.68 -36.13
C SER A 716 -9.94 24.68 -36.24
N HIS A 717 -9.67 25.98 -36.12
CA HIS A 717 -10.67 27.05 -36.10
C HIS A 717 -10.19 28.29 -36.89
N PRO A 718 -10.14 28.24 -38.23
CA PRO A 718 -9.53 29.30 -39.05
C PRO A 718 -10.24 30.66 -38.96
N ASP A 719 -11.54 30.66 -38.66
CA ASP A 719 -12.37 31.86 -38.58
C ASP A 719 -12.43 32.49 -37.18
N ARG A 720 -11.79 31.87 -36.16
CA ARG A 720 -11.80 32.35 -34.77
C ARG A 720 -10.53 33.14 -34.47
N GLU A 721 -10.69 34.36 -33.99
CA GLU A 721 -9.54 35.17 -33.53
C GLU A 721 -8.85 34.50 -32.33
N LEU A 722 -7.52 34.48 -32.37
CA LEU A 722 -6.70 33.97 -31.27
C LEU A 722 -6.80 34.91 -30.08
N GLN A 723 -7.12 34.36 -28.91
CA GLN A 723 -7.21 35.12 -27.67
C GLN A 723 -5.86 35.72 -27.25
N TYR A 724 -4.76 34.99 -27.50
CA TYR A 724 -3.39 35.38 -27.19
C TYR A 724 -2.51 35.15 -28.42
N PRO A 725 -2.41 36.11 -29.36
CA PRO A 725 -1.75 35.91 -30.64
C PRO A 725 -0.22 35.81 -30.57
N ASP A 726 0.39 36.35 -29.50
CA ASP A 726 1.83 36.35 -29.28
C ASP A 726 2.18 36.12 -27.80
N TRP A 727 3.44 35.76 -27.54
CA TRP A 727 3.94 35.50 -26.19
C TRP A 727 3.72 36.66 -25.22
N GLU A 728 3.86 37.91 -25.69
CA GLU A 728 3.76 39.08 -24.82
C GLU A 728 2.32 39.32 -24.35
N SER A 729 1.34 38.87 -25.12
CA SER A 729 -0.09 38.92 -24.77
C SER A 729 -0.52 37.91 -23.71
N LEU A 730 0.29 36.88 -23.41
CA LEU A 730 -0.04 35.87 -22.40
C LEU A 730 -0.05 36.47 -20.98
N SER A 731 -0.99 36.00 -20.15
CA SER A 731 -0.93 36.25 -18.71
C SER A 731 0.24 35.51 -18.06
N ASP A 732 0.67 35.94 -16.88
CA ASP A 732 1.78 35.32 -16.15
C ASP A 732 1.53 33.83 -15.88
N ASP A 733 0.29 33.45 -15.53
CA ASP A 733 -0.11 32.05 -15.36
C ASP A 733 0.11 31.22 -16.64
N LEU A 734 -0.21 31.78 -17.81
CA LEU A 734 -0.05 31.08 -19.09
C LEU A 734 1.40 31.05 -19.53
N LYS A 735 2.19 32.11 -19.27
CA LYS A 735 3.65 32.10 -19.49
C LYS A 735 4.31 31.02 -18.63
N TYR A 736 3.93 30.96 -17.34
CA TYR A 736 4.40 29.93 -16.42
C TYR A 736 4.05 28.52 -16.91
N SER A 737 2.82 28.28 -17.37
CA SER A 737 2.39 26.97 -17.90
C SER A 737 3.30 26.48 -19.04
N ASN A 738 3.62 27.36 -20.00
CA ASN A 738 4.54 27.04 -21.11
C ASN A 738 5.99 26.81 -20.62
N ILE A 739 6.47 27.59 -19.65
CA ILE A 739 7.81 27.42 -19.05
C ILE A 739 7.93 26.10 -18.29
N ARG A 740 6.89 25.74 -17.54
CA ARG A 740 6.81 24.47 -16.80
C ARG A 740 6.88 23.29 -17.77
N GLN A 741 6.08 23.32 -18.84
CA GLN A 741 6.09 22.28 -19.87
C GLN A 741 7.46 22.17 -20.57
N ALA A 742 8.07 23.31 -20.94
CA ALA A 742 9.42 23.32 -21.52
C ALA A 742 10.47 22.67 -20.61
N ARG A 743 10.44 22.98 -19.30
CA ARG A 743 11.33 22.34 -18.31
C ARG A 743 11.05 20.85 -18.14
N ALA A 744 9.77 20.48 -18.13
CA ALA A 744 9.35 19.09 -18.02
C ALA A 744 9.88 18.25 -19.18
N TYR A 745 9.90 18.77 -20.41
CA TYR A 745 10.46 18.06 -21.57
C TYR A 745 11.94 17.69 -21.40
N PHE A 746 12.78 18.61 -20.90
CA PHE A 746 14.16 18.26 -20.57
C PHE A 746 14.24 17.17 -19.49
N GLY A 747 13.38 17.24 -18.48
CA GLY A 747 13.27 16.21 -17.44
C GLY A 747 12.80 14.86 -17.99
N TYR A 748 11.89 14.85 -18.98
CA TYR A 748 11.39 13.65 -19.64
C TYR A 748 12.47 12.97 -20.46
N LEU A 749 13.24 13.73 -21.23
CA LEU A 749 14.40 13.21 -21.95
C LEU A 749 15.39 12.55 -20.99
N GLN A 750 15.78 13.26 -19.92
CA GLN A 750 16.70 12.73 -18.93
C GLN A 750 16.18 11.46 -18.27
N ALA A 751 14.90 11.45 -17.89
CA ALA A 751 14.27 10.32 -17.23
C ALA A 751 14.15 9.09 -18.17
N ALA A 752 14.18 9.31 -19.48
CA ALA A 752 14.16 8.26 -20.49
C ALA A 752 15.55 7.88 -21.03
N GLY A 753 16.64 8.27 -20.35
CA GLY A 753 18.01 7.97 -20.78
C GLY A 753 18.44 8.72 -22.05
N MET A 754 17.83 9.88 -22.29
CA MET A 754 18.11 10.75 -23.43
C MET A 754 18.55 12.14 -22.96
N TYR A 755 19.17 12.91 -23.86
CA TYR A 755 19.53 14.30 -23.60
C TYR A 755 19.43 15.13 -24.87
N ALA A 756 19.30 16.44 -24.70
CA ALA A 756 19.30 17.38 -25.80
C ALA A 756 20.66 18.08 -25.92
N ALA A 757 21.21 18.15 -27.12
CA ALA A 757 22.46 18.83 -27.43
C ALA A 757 22.39 19.51 -28.80
N PRO A 758 23.29 20.46 -29.12
CA PRO A 758 23.39 21.03 -30.47
C PRO A 758 23.64 19.95 -31.52
N GLU A 759 23.25 20.25 -32.76
CA GLU A 759 23.48 19.36 -33.91
C GLU A 759 24.98 19.03 -34.08
N GLY A 760 25.28 17.75 -34.30
CA GLY A 760 26.65 17.25 -34.46
C GLY A 760 27.30 16.70 -33.19
N ASP A 761 26.53 16.50 -32.11
CA ASP A 761 26.98 15.76 -30.94
C ASP A 761 27.34 14.29 -31.28
N ALA A 762 28.15 13.65 -30.45
CA ALA A 762 28.66 12.30 -30.66
C ALA A 762 27.68 11.20 -30.22
N GLY A 763 26.54 11.53 -29.61
CA GLY A 763 25.49 10.57 -29.22
C GLY A 763 24.72 9.96 -30.40
N GLN A 764 23.95 8.88 -30.14
CA GLN A 764 23.03 8.32 -31.14
C GLN A 764 21.74 9.13 -31.14
N GLU A 765 21.42 9.77 -32.27
CA GLU A 765 20.23 10.62 -32.42
C GLU A 765 18.94 9.79 -32.30
N VAL A 766 17.94 10.36 -31.62
CA VAL A 766 16.59 9.82 -31.45
C VAL A 766 15.67 10.51 -32.43
N LEU A 767 15.08 9.74 -33.34
CA LEU A 767 14.21 10.24 -34.41
C LEU A 767 12.72 10.11 -34.09
N GLU A 768 12.37 9.18 -33.20
CA GLU A 768 10.99 8.93 -32.75
C GLU A 768 10.99 8.34 -31.34
N PHE A 769 9.92 8.55 -30.59
CA PHE A 769 9.70 7.88 -29.32
C PHE A 769 8.91 6.57 -29.52
N PRO A 770 9.25 5.49 -28.80
CA PRO A 770 8.40 4.30 -28.75
C PRO A 770 7.01 4.66 -28.20
N PRO A 771 5.92 4.07 -28.72
CA PRO A 771 4.56 4.35 -28.27
C PRO A 771 4.38 4.21 -26.75
N GLU A 772 5.05 3.25 -26.12
CA GLU A 772 4.99 3.02 -24.68
C GLU A 772 5.63 4.16 -23.88
N LEU A 773 6.69 4.76 -24.42
CA LEU A 773 7.34 5.92 -23.84
C LEU A 773 6.48 7.18 -24.04
N THR A 774 5.90 7.35 -25.24
CA THR A 774 4.97 8.46 -25.51
C THR A 774 3.82 8.44 -24.51
N GLU A 775 3.22 7.28 -24.24
CA GLU A 775 2.10 7.15 -23.30
C GLU A 775 2.49 7.47 -21.85
N ALA A 776 3.64 6.96 -21.41
CA ALA A 776 4.14 7.21 -20.06
C ALA A 776 4.43 8.70 -19.82
N LEU A 777 5.01 9.37 -20.83
CA LEU A 777 5.30 10.80 -20.76
C LEU A 777 4.03 11.65 -20.88
N ALA A 778 3.05 11.24 -21.69
CA ALA A 778 1.77 11.97 -21.87
C ALA A 778 0.99 11.98 -20.56
N ARG A 779 0.90 10.83 -19.90
CA ARG A 779 0.32 10.74 -18.54
C ARG A 779 1.05 11.62 -17.55
N LYS A 780 2.39 11.60 -17.55
CA LYS A 780 3.18 12.43 -16.64
C LYS A 780 2.98 13.92 -16.89
N GLU A 781 2.84 14.32 -18.15
CA GLU A 781 2.50 15.69 -18.54
C GLU A 781 1.10 16.08 -18.07
N HIS A 782 0.12 15.19 -18.21
CA HIS A 782 -1.24 15.43 -17.70
C HIS A 782 -1.28 15.53 -16.17
N GLU A 783 -0.60 14.63 -15.45
CA GLU A 783 -0.47 14.69 -13.99
C GLU A 783 0.19 16.00 -13.54
N SER A 784 1.25 16.42 -14.24
CA SER A 784 1.92 17.70 -13.99
C SER A 784 0.99 18.89 -14.27
N TRP A 785 0.14 18.79 -15.30
CA TRP A 785 -0.86 19.79 -15.62
C TRP A 785 -1.99 19.85 -14.58
N ILE A 786 -2.48 18.70 -14.08
CA ILE A 786 -3.46 18.65 -12.99
C ILE A 786 -2.88 19.31 -11.73
N ALA A 787 -1.63 18.98 -11.37
CA ALA A 787 -0.97 19.56 -10.22
C ALA A 787 -0.89 21.09 -10.34
N GLU A 788 -0.36 21.60 -11.46
CA GLU A 788 -0.30 23.04 -11.74
C GLU A 788 -1.69 23.70 -11.66
N ARG A 789 -2.71 23.09 -12.27
CA ARG A 789 -4.06 23.65 -12.28
C ARG A 789 -4.66 23.67 -10.88
N THR A 790 -4.48 22.60 -10.11
CA THR A 790 -4.99 22.48 -8.74
C THR A 790 -4.34 23.50 -7.83
N ASP A 791 -3.03 23.67 -7.92
CA ASP A 791 -2.27 24.67 -7.16
C ASP A 791 -2.73 26.10 -7.51
N ASN A 792 -3.05 26.34 -8.79
CA ASN A 792 -3.64 27.60 -9.24
C ASN A 792 -5.15 27.72 -8.94
N GLY A 793 -5.71 26.86 -8.09
CA GLY A 793 -7.07 26.92 -7.59
C GLY A 793 -8.14 26.42 -8.57
N TRP A 794 -7.76 25.67 -9.60
CA TRP A 794 -8.73 25.00 -10.46
C TRP A 794 -9.32 23.76 -9.80
N LYS A 795 -10.59 23.49 -10.09
CA LYS A 795 -11.34 22.35 -9.54
C LYS A 795 -12.05 21.61 -10.66
N TYR A 796 -12.32 20.33 -10.42
CA TYR A 796 -13.18 19.57 -11.30
C TYR A 796 -14.56 20.24 -11.44
N GLY A 797 -15.06 20.30 -12.67
CA GLY A 797 -16.44 20.70 -12.97
C GLY A 797 -16.89 20.11 -14.30
N ALA A 798 -18.17 19.79 -14.41
CA ALA A 798 -18.72 19.08 -15.58
C ALA A 798 -18.51 19.83 -16.91
N GLU A 799 -18.35 21.15 -16.86
CA GLU A 799 -18.02 22.00 -18.01
C GLU A 799 -16.86 22.93 -17.66
N LYS A 800 -16.11 23.35 -18.69
CA LYS A 800 -14.99 24.28 -18.53
C LYS A 800 -15.50 25.69 -18.28
N ASP A 801 -15.21 26.25 -17.10
CA ASP A 801 -15.55 27.62 -16.71
C ASP A 801 -14.28 28.33 -16.21
N VAL A 802 -13.69 29.18 -17.06
CA VAL A 802 -12.43 29.86 -16.75
C VAL A 802 -12.58 30.84 -15.58
N GLN A 803 -13.74 31.51 -15.43
CA GLN A 803 -13.94 32.48 -14.35
C GLN A 803 -14.09 31.80 -12.99
N LYS A 804 -14.73 30.62 -12.95
CA LYS A 804 -14.85 29.81 -11.73
C LYS A 804 -13.70 28.83 -11.52
N LYS A 805 -12.71 28.83 -12.43
CA LYS A 805 -11.60 27.87 -12.48
C LYS A 805 -12.08 26.42 -12.46
N LEU A 806 -13.09 26.09 -13.26
CA LEU A 806 -13.58 24.72 -13.42
C LEU A 806 -13.07 24.12 -14.72
N SER A 807 -12.66 22.85 -14.67
CA SER A 807 -12.27 22.09 -15.85
C SER A 807 -12.78 20.65 -15.74
N PRO A 808 -13.36 20.08 -16.82
CA PRO A 808 -13.79 18.68 -16.83
C PRO A 808 -12.62 17.71 -16.90
N TYR A 809 -11.43 18.20 -17.27
CA TYR A 809 -10.23 17.38 -17.48
C TYR A 809 -9.38 17.21 -16.22
N LEU A 810 -9.82 17.70 -15.06
CA LEU A 810 -9.14 17.49 -13.76
C LEU A 810 -9.55 16.16 -13.14
N ILE A 811 -9.31 15.09 -13.89
CA ILE A 811 -9.57 13.70 -13.55
C ILE A 811 -8.34 12.87 -13.91
N PRO A 812 -8.17 11.66 -13.34
CA PRO A 812 -7.06 10.78 -13.70
C PRO A 812 -6.94 10.60 -15.22
N TYR A 813 -5.71 10.51 -15.73
CA TYR A 813 -5.45 10.40 -17.17
C TYR A 813 -6.25 9.26 -17.84
N ASP A 814 -6.42 8.13 -17.16
CA ASP A 814 -7.20 6.99 -17.66
C ASP A 814 -8.70 7.27 -17.82
N GLU A 815 -9.23 8.26 -17.10
CA GLU A 815 -10.63 8.65 -17.16
C GLU A 815 -10.89 9.76 -18.20
N LEU A 816 -9.84 10.29 -18.83
CA LEU A 816 -9.99 11.30 -19.87
C LEU A 816 -10.64 10.75 -21.15
N PRO A 817 -11.43 11.59 -21.85
CA PRO A 817 -11.81 11.32 -23.23
C PRO A 817 -10.59 11.11 -24.14
N GLU A 818 -10.68 10.19 -25.10
CA GLU A 818 -9.55 9.83 -25.97
C GLU A 818 -9.04 11.01 -26.82
N ASP A 819 -9.92 11.91 -27.24
CA ASP A 819 -9.52 13.14 -27.93
C ASP A 819 -8.65 14.04 -27.06
N VAL A 820 -8.85 14.04 -25.74
CA VAL A 820 -8.03 14.80 -24.78
C VAL A 820 -6.72 14.07 -24.50
N ARG A 821 -6.73 12.74 -24.31
CA ARG A 821 -5.49 11.96 -24.18
C ARG A 821 -4.60 12.09 -25.41
N GLN A 822 -5.21 12.13 -26.60
CA GLN A 822 -4.47 12.34 -27.84
C GLN A 822 -3.77 13.71 -27.85
N MET A 823 -4.36 14.75 -27.25
CA MET A 823 -3.68 16.05 -27.12
C MET A 823 -2.44 15.97 -26.24
N ASP A 824 -2.47 15.17 -25.17
CA ASP A 824 -1.30 14.94 -24.31
C ASP A 824 -0.22 14.12 -25.03
N ARG A 825 -0.61 13.09 -25.80
CA ARG A 825 0.31 12.33 -26.66
C ARG A 825 0.95 13.22 -27.72
N ASP A 826 0.14 14.05 -28.39
CA ASP A 826 0.61 15.01 -29.39
C ASP A 826 1.63 15.99 -28.77
N ALA A 827 1.43 16.41 -27.53
CA ALA A 827 2.39 17.26 -26.83
C ALA A 827 3.76 16.56 -26.65
N ILE A 828 3.77 15.27 -26.36
CA ILE A 828 5.00 14.47 -26.25
C ILE A 828 5.65 14.23 -27.61
N ASP A 829 4.87 13.89 -28.62
CA ASP A 829 5.40 13.67 -29.98
C ASP A 829 5.99 14.96 -30.57
N ASN A 830 5.50 16.13 -30.13
CA ASN A 830 6.05 17.43 -30.48
C ASN A 830 7.40 17.76 -29.83
N ILE A 831 7.88 17.00 -28.84
CA ILE A 831 9.18 17.26 -28.19
C ILE A 831 10.31 17.25 -29.22
N LEU A 832 10.42 16.21 -30.06
CA LEU A 832 11.53 16.11 -31.01
C LEU A 832 11.51 17.26 -32.06
N PRO A 833 10.37 17.58 -32.71
CA PRO A 833 10.27 18.75 -33.59
C PRO A 833 10.57 20.09 -32.91
N LEU A 834 10.05 20.32 -31.70
CA LEU A 834 10.24 21.59 -30.99
C LEU A 834 11.72 21.81 -30.63
N PHE A 835 12.41 20.77 -30.20
CA PHE A 835 13.85 20.83 -29.92
C PHE A 835 14.65 21.10 -31.21
N HIS A 836 14.27 20.47 -32.32
CA HIS A 836 14.87 20.72 -33.63
C HIS A 836 14.77 22.20 -34.04
N GLU A 837 13.63 22.83 -33.85
CA GLU A 837 13.37 24.23 -34.23
C GLU A 837 14.16 25.25 -33.42
N ILE A 838 14.53 24.93 -32.18
CA ILE A 838 15.37 25.79 -31.34
C ILE A 838 16.88 25.50 -31.50
N GLY A 839 17.25 24.64 -32.47
CA GLY A 839 18.65 24.32 -32.79
C GLY A 839 19.26 23.19 -31.96
N LEU A 840 18.43 22.34 -31.33
CA LEU A 840 18.86 21.16 -30.59
C LEU A 840 18.47 19.87 -31.32
N ARG A 841 19.10 18.76 -30.94
CA ARG A 841 18.75 17.39 -31.30
C ARG A 841 18.71 16.55 -30.03
N VAL A 842 17.97 15.45 -30.06
CA VAL A 842 17.86 14.53 -28.93
C VAL A 842 18.72 13.30 -29.20
N TYR A 843 19.51 12.91 -28.21
CA TYR A 843 20.46 11.80 -28.30
C TYR A 843 20.26 10.83 -27.15
N ARG A 844 20.54 9.54 -27.37
CA ARG A 844 20.61 8.52 -26.32
C ARG A 844 21.90 8.69 -25.51
N MET A 845 21.79 8.50 -24.19
CA MET A 845 22.96 8.35 -23.33
C MET A 845 23.76 7.11 -23.77
N ARG A 846 25.09 7.21 -23.73
CA ARG A 846 26.00 6.17 -24.21
C ARG A 846 26.18 5.04 -23.21
#